data_AF-A0A7C2A5P4-F1
#
_entry.id   AF-A0A7C2A5P4-F1
#
_cell.length_a   1.000
_cell.length_b   1.000
_cell.length_c   1.000
_cell.angle_alpha   90.00
_cell.angle_beta   90.00
_cell.angle_gamma   90.00
#
_symmetry.space_group_name_H-M   'P 1'
#
loop_
_entity.id
_entity.type
_entity.pdbx_description
1 polymer ?
#
loop_
_entity_poly.entity_id
_entity_poly.type
_entity_poly.pdbx_seq_one_letter_code
_entity_poly.pdbx_strand_id
1 'polypeptide(L)'
;MMHPVLRVHSRRILFLRASSARTALALALSLAAQGGSPALAQSMATPTTVTVTAAPADRAIPMPTSGGFGFEIPFATIPTPPPTPPYAQWGPWSAYGTSGVTENGSALLAGATAPEGTRVGYVTGKGLLRCSFAFSPGIWRLRYEAAARSQGGLPEGQVVRIRIGGVVLSETSYDAGFGNFVTRPLEIGTAATLTVEFEGTDPGGAGDTAFLDKILLERIHDWQDPTTWLGNVPGPSNPVIIPENARVGLTGPCFAREVTVGGALVAPDVTSTLDARWVRVTGADATLQVGTKDTPFTGDFTLTLLGSMTDPLQPDAGTKFLVAEEGGIIDLHGEPRVSWSRLDATVDASTIPPVLTLAQDVDWEKDDWLILAGSENQNVNPGHVPYGGDWTDYSEKVQIKAVLGPRTVELYQPLNHLHHGGTPILYPTGGTPTWRLDQRAEVGLLTHNVKVQGDASSDLFQPSTGNGWVGFGGHIMIRHSATGHGVGRLSNVELYRMGQSKVGSSPGLGRYPMHWHSNLGDGEGQYIEHSSIHHTYNRAVTVHGTENVRVEWNVAYDNLGHAVYLEDGSERFNHINYNLVLSTQIPDPANAIIDSDHFGHSFQNQSPSSFWITNPENEMIGNVAAGTVGTGFWFAFPRDPAEPSYSEPYFAAQNLHPNTAPLGTFKDNVCHGARSAFDVNDSFTLNHVIQKNVGWEPSTTAYLENFTVYSCATGLYAGTGKGDLSFTNAVLADNSRAITFAAYHTVEDSVIVADSHNSLFTFPATPPGNPRATAYSLYDGAGTLRNCHLVGYDVPGTSLLHNKGGATRHVNHHFSGLTFEPLGPLQQVLNLPDFASAPMECGYTPHSLYDPRTWMVAVRDDDGSLTGQPGVSIIGNHPMMLRTVATGALQTNIQPEDTLWDPAEDVWLSPSHFGLLRIRHNNPAGNPVQGPTMTFTRDPHPFWTTSSYVNCSTVGQHKQFAVVLNEGYEYGADWGGVPPTADQVVVTLDDLDPQDDSTVRLTWPGAKSQIQLSGRADGAPFPLASYPDLASLETGGRTGYFLTADQSALWLRFVSTGARTIEITLDDVLP
;
A
#
# COMPACT_ATOMS: atom_id res chain seq x y z
N MET A 1 21.01 41.45 -54.81
CA MET A 1 21.37 40.34 -55.72
C MET A 1 21.49 39.07 -54.90
N MET A 2 20.71 38.06 -55.29
CA MET A 2 20.84 36.60 -55.06
C MET A 2 21.25 36.02 -53.67
N HIS A 3 20.25 35.34 -53.09
CA HIS A 3 20.25 34.13 -52.22
C HIS A 3 21.09 32.93 -52.79
N PRO A 4 21.24 31.73 -52.14
CA PRO A 4 20.80 31.22 -50.80
C PRO A 4 21.65 30.08 -50.09
N VAL A 5 21.11 29.55 -48.95
CA VAL A 5 21.11 28.14 -48.42
C VAL A 5 22.22 27.65 -47.44
N LEU A 6 21.92 27.56 -46.12
CA LEU A 6 21.69 26.37 -45.21
C LEU A 6 22.93 25.48 -44.91
N ARG A 7 23.18 24.84 -43.76
CA ARG A 7 22.61 24.56 -42.41
C ARG A 7 23.77 23.84 -41.65
N VAL A 8 24.06 23.98 -40.34
CA VAL A 8 23.52 23.25 -39.16
C VAL A 8 24.36 23.67 -37.91
N HIS A 9 23.70 23.94 -36.77
CA HIS A 9 24.27 24.08 -35.41
C HIS A 9 24.75 22.72 -34.86
N SER A 10 25.78 22.58 -34.01
CA SER A 10 25.75 22.90 -32.58
C SER A 10 27.10 22.48 -31.97
N ARG A 11 27.73 23.29 -31.10
CA ARG A 11 28.89 22.89 -30.29
C ARG A 11 28.43 22.70 -28.83
N ARG A 12 28.52 21.48 -28.30
CA ARG A 12 28.58 21.22 -26.84
C ARG A 12 30.06 21.09 -26.45
N ILE A 13 30.46 21.89 -25.47
CA ILE A 13 31.77 21.85 -24.82
C ILE A 13 31.70 20.79 -23.73
N LEU A 14 32.57 19.79 -23.82
CA LEU A 14 32.74 18.72 -22.82
C LEU A 14 33.87 19.15 -21.87
N PHE A 15 33.56 19.35 -20.59
CA PHE A 15 34.58 19.46 -19.54
C PHE A 15 34.70 18.12 -18.82
N LEU A 16 35.88 17.50 -18.97
CA LEU A 16 36.33 16.34 -18.21
C LEU A 16 36.71 16.77 -16.78
N ARG A 17 36.14 16.10 -15.77
CA ARG A 17 36.80 15.90 -14.48
C ARG A 17 36.79 14.42 -14.13
N ALA A 18 37.99 13.90 -13.91
CA ALA A 18 38.28 12.54 -13.51
C ALA A 18 38.00 12.35 -12.00
N SER A 19 37.41 11.22 -11.62
CA SER A 19 37.42 10.72 -10.25
C SER A 19 37.91 9.26 -10.22
N SER A 20 38.77 9.02 -9.24
CA SER A 20 39.67 7.90 -9.04
C SER A 20 38.98 6.70 -8.38
N ALA A 21 37.95 6.14 -9.03
CA ALA A 21 37.31 4.88 -8.59
C ALA A 21 37.52 3.72 -9.57
N ARG A 22 38.00 3.99 -10.80
CA ARG A 22 38.15 2.96 -11.86
C ARG A 22 39.39 2.08 -11.74
N THR A 23 40.36 2.44 -10.91
CA THR A 23 41.62 1.68 -10.80
C THR A 23 41.58 0.58 -9.73
N ALA A 24 40.66 0.66 -8.75
CA ALA A 24 40.48 -0.40 -7.74
C ALA A 24 39.66 -1.58 -8.28
N LEU A 25 38.71 -1.32 -9.18
CA LEU A 25 37.90 -2.36 -9.83
C LEU A 25 38.70 -3.17 -10.85
N ALA A 26 39.68 -2.55 -11.53
CA ALA A 26 40.55 -3.25 -12.48
C ALA A 26 41.55 -4.20 -11.82
N LEU A 27 41.94 -3.95 -10.55
CA LEU A 27 42.82 -4.87 -9.81
C LEU A 27 42.03 -6.05 -9.23
N ALA A 28 40.80 -5.82 -8.75
CA ALA A 28 39.88 -6.86 -8.27
C ALA A 28 39.44 -7.82 -9.39
N LEU A 29 39.22 -7.31 -10.62
CA LEU A 29 38.92 -8.16 -11.79
C LEU A 29 40.11 -9.02 -12.27
N SER A 30 41.35 -8.71 -11.89
CA SER A 30 42.52 -9.52 -12.26
C SER A 30 42.82 -10.64 -11.25
N LEU A 31 42.39 -10.48 -9.99
CA LEU A 31 42.53 -11.47 -8.92
C LEU A 31 41.33 -12.43 -8.81
N ALA A 32 40.12 -12.00 -9.19
CA ALA A 32 38.95 -12.88 -9.30
C ALA A 32 39.02 -13.85 -10.51
N ALA A 33 39.87 -13.57 -11.49
CA ALA A 33 40.07 -14.42 -12.68
C ALA A 33 41.10 -15.55 -12.47
N GLN A 34 41.73 -15.68 -11.29
CA GLN A 34 42.68 -16.76 -10.96
C GLN A 34 42.26 -17.67 -9.81
N GLY A 35 41.09 -17.46 -9.21
CA GLY A 35 40.46 -18.42 -8.30
C GLY A 35 39.43 -19.24 -9.04
N GLY A 36 39.85 -20.33 -9.69
CA GLY A 36 38.96 -21.20 -10.43
C GLY A 36 37.90 -21.84 -9.53
N SER A 37 36.63 -21.46 -9.72
CA SER A 37 35.50 -22.33 -9.39
C SER A 37 35.65 -23.62 -10.19
N PRO A 38 35.63 -24.81 -9.58
CA PRO A 38 35.71 -26.05 -10.33
C PRO A 38 34.43 -26.21 -11.13
N ALA A 39 34.51 -25.96 -12.44
CA ALA A 39 33.53 -26.44 -13.40
C ALA A 39 33.55 -27.97 -13.36
N LEU A 40 32.65 -28.56 -12.59
CA LEU A 40 32.41 -30.00 -12.57
C LEU A 40 31.65 -30.38 -13.85
N ALA A 41 32.39 -30.56 -14.94
CA ALA A 41 31.99 -31.51 -15.97
C ALA A 41 32.18 -32.93 -15.42
N GLN A 42 31.26 -33.39 -14.57
CA GLN A 42 31.22 -34.78 -14.12
C GLN A 42 30.45 -35.63 -15.13
N SER A 43 31.07 -36.74 -15.53
CA SER A 43 30.46 -37.83 -16.28
C SER A 43 29.10 -38.21 -15.70
N MET A 44 28.11 -38.44 -16.57
CA MET A 44 26.77 -38.90 -16.22
C MET A 44 26.79 -40.26 -15.48
N ALA A 45 27.02 -40.22 -14.17
CA ALA A 45 26.41 -41.17 -13.27
C ALA A 45 24.98 -40.68 -13.00
N THR A 46 24.00 -41.57 -13.06
CA THR A 46 22.62 -41.27 -12.70
C THR A 46 22.60 -40.68 -11.29
N PRO A 47 22.09 -39.45 -11.06
CA PRO A 47 22.04 -38.87 -9.72
C PRO A 47 21.25 -39.81 -8.83
N THR A 48 21.90 -40.34 -7.80
CA THR A 48 21.27 -41.27 -6.86
C THR A 48 20.55 -40.42 -5.83
N THR A 49 19.23 -40.54 -5.76
CA THR A 49 18.43 -39.89 -4.72
C THR A 49 18.87 -40.40 -3.36
N VAL A 50 19.14 -39.47 -2.45
CA VAL A 50 19.51 -39.79 -1.07
C VAL A 50 18.28 -39.55 -0.21
N THR A 51 17.75 -40.63 0.36
CA THR A 51 16.67 -40.59 1.35
C THR A 51 17.28 -40.83 2.73
N VAL A 52 16.73 -40.16 3.76
CA VAL A 52 17.11 -40.39 5.16
C VAL A 52 17.02 -41.89 5.50
N THR A 53 18.06 -42.44 6.12
CA THR A 53 18.12 -43.87 6.50
C THR A 53 17.34 -44.25 7.75
N ALA A 54 16.70 -43.29 8.40
CA ALA A 54 16.06 -43.46 9.70
C ALA A 54 15.21 -44.74 9.71
N ALA A 55 15.48 -45.61 10.68
CA ALA A 55 14.72 -46.83 10.84
C ALA A 55 13.28 -46.46 11.20
N PRO A 56 12.27 -47.31 10.91
CA PRO A 56 10.89 -47.10 11.38
C PRO A 56 10.75 -47.01 12.93
N ALA A 57 11.86 -47.10 13.68
CA ALA A 57 11.98 -46.91 15.12
C ALA A 57 12.27 -45.45 15.56
N ASP A 58 12.47 -44.50 14.65
CA ASP A 58 12.80 -43.08 14.95
C ASP A 58 11.56 -42.15 14.94
N ARG A 59 10.34 -42.71 15.03
CA ARG A 59 9.15 -41.94 15.49
C ARG A 59 9.53 -41.24 16.79
N ALA A 60 9.04 -40.02 17.03
CA ALA A 60 9.15 -39.35 18.33
C ALA A 60 8.99 -40.42 19.42
N ILE A 61 10.12 -40.81 20.03
CA ILE A 61 10.12 -42.00 20.87
C ILE A 61 9.30 -41.54 22.06
N PRO A 62 8.11 -42.13 22.31
CA PRO A 62 7.40 -41.79 23.52
C PRO A 62 8.41 -42.01 24.64
N MET A 63 8.65 -40.99 25.46
CA MET A 63 9.34 -41.20 26.72
C MET A 63 8.68 -42.45 27.31
N PRO A 64 9.43 -43.55 27.52
CA PRO A 64 8.93 -44.91 27.39
C PRO A 64 7.51 -45.04 27.94
N THR A 65 6.56 -45.51 27.14
CA THR A 65 5.16 -45.70 27.59
C THR A 65 5.08 -46.59 28.84
N SER A 66 6.14 -47.34 29.13
CA SER A 66 6.35 -48.10 30.36
C SER A 66 6.85 -47.27 31.57
N GLY A 67 6.85 -45.93 31.51
CA GLY A 67 7.48 -45.05 32.51
C GLY A 67 6.67 -43.85 33.02
N GLY A 68 5.56 -43.43 32.40
CA GLY A 68 4.63 -42.46 33.00
C GLY A 68 4.98 -40.98 32.88
N PHE A 69 5.58 -40.57 31.77
CA PHE A 69 6.03 -39.18 31.56
C PHE A 69 4.91 -38.19 31.21
N GLY A 70 3.76 -38.64 30.71
CA GLY A 70 2.51 -37.86 30.59
C GLY A 70 1.69 -37.82 31.88
N PHE A 71 2.33 -37.88 33.04
CA PHE A 71 1.68 -37.74 34.37
C PHE A 71 0.61 -38.78 34.76
N GLU A 72 0.37 -39.81 33.93
CA GLU A 72 -0.69 -40.80 34.14
C GLU A 72 -0.40 -41.91 35.17
N ILE A 73 0.85 -42.08 35.62
CA ILE A 73 1.20 -43.16 36.57
C ILE A 73 0.96 -42.71 38.02
N PRO A 74 0.07 -43.38 38.78
CA PRO A 74 -0.18 -43.07 40.18
C PRO A 74 0.97 -43.53 41.11
N PHE A 75 1.02 -42.96 42.32
CA PHE A 75 2.04 -43.21 43.36
C PHE A 75 2.49 -44.67 43.48
N ALA A 76 3.80 -44.91 43.41
CA ALA A 76 4.42 -46.04 44.09
C ALA A 76 4.70 -45.66 45.55
N THR A 77 4.41 -46.58 46.48
CA THR A 77 4.61 -46.43 47.93
C THR A 77 5.92 -45.72 48.29
N ILE A 78 5.80 -44.64 49.08
CA ILE A 78 6.90 -43.87 49.67
C ILE A 78 7.88 -44.84 50.36
N PRO A 79 9.19 -44.82 50.03
CA PRO A 79 10.18 -45.53 50.82
C PRO A 79 10.09 -45.04 52.27
N THR A 80 9.94 -45.96 53.22
CA THR A 80 9.97 -45.63 54.65
C THR A 80 11.42 -45.77 55.14
N PRO A 81 12.01 -44.74 55.75
CA PRO A 81 11.42 -43.44 56.12
C PRO A 81 11.38 -42.45 54.93
N PRO A 82 10.41 -41.51 54.92
CA PRO A 82 10.28 -40.54 53.85
C PRO A 82 11.52 -39.64 53.77
N PRO A 83 12.05 -39.32 52.57
CA PRO A 83 13.00 -38.22 52.45
C PRO A 83 12.32 -36.93 52.94
N THR A 84 13.08 -36.11 53.64
CA THR A 84 12.64 -34.85 54.27
C THR A 84 11.78 -33.99 53.34
N PRO A 85 10.68 -33.36 53.83
CA PRO A 85 9.79 -32.56 53.00
C PRO A 85 10.47 -31.40 52.24
N PRO A 86 9.87 -30.95 51.13
CA PRO A 86 8.69 -31.48 50.46
C PRO A 86 9.06 -32.15 49.12
N TYR A 87 9.01 -33.48 49.05
CA TYR A 87 9.16 -34.24 47.80
C TYR A 87 7.92 -35.12 47.58
N ALA A 88 7.14 -34.83 46.55
CA ALA A 88 6.12 -35.76 46.04
C ALA A 88 6.64 -36.37 44.73
N GLN A 89 6.84 -37.68 44.71
CA GLN A 89 7.27 -38.42 43.51
C GLN A 89 6.05 -39.02 42.81
N TRP A 90 5.87 -38.71 41.52
CA TRP A 90 4.77 -39.13 40.66
C TRP A 90 5.35 -39.81 39.42
N GLY A 91 5.39 -41.14 39.43
CA GLY A 91 6.11 -41.90 38.42
C GLY A 91 7.59 -41.46 38.32
N PRO A 92 8.06 -40.96 37.16
CA PRO A 92 9.43 -40.50 36.98
C PRO A 92 9.62 -39.04 37.42
N TRP A 93 8.54 -38.29 37.66
CA TRP A 93 8.56 -36.88 38.03
C TRP A 93 8.65 -36.71 39.54
N SER A 94 9.44 -35.72 39.97
CA SER A 94 9.50 -35.21 41.32
C SER A 94 9.01 -33.76 41.31
N ALA A 95 8.01 -33.45 42.13
CA ALA A 95 7.48 -32.11 42.31
C ALA A 95 8.10 -31.44 43.55
N TYR A 96 8.44 -30.16 43.43
CA TYR A 96 9.04 -29.33 44.49
C TYR A 96 8.30 -28.00 44.60
N GLY A 97 8.14 -27.52 45.84
CA GLY A 97 7.44 -26.25 46.09
C GLY A 97 5.95 -26.35 45.78
N THR A 98 5.45 -25.46 44.93
CA THR A 98 4.03 -25.30 44.55
C THR A 98 3.66 -25.95 43.21
N SER A 99 4.48 -26.89 42.72
CA SER A 99 4.16 -27.73 41.55
C SER A 99 3.52 -29.06 41.95
N GLY A 100 2.92 -29.74 40.98
CA GLY A 100 2.32 -31.05 41.19
C GLY A 100 1.70 -31.61 39.93
N VAL A 101 0.74 -32.51 40.10
CA VAL A 101 -0.08 -33.07 39.03
C VAL A 101 -1.54 -32.96 39.46
N THR A 102 -2.42 -32.64 38.52
CA THR A 102 -3.87 -32.56 38.74
C THR A 102 -4.61 -33.38 37.70
N GLU A 103 -5.90 -33.65 37.93
CA GLU A 103 -6.72 -34.51 37.07
C GLU A 103 -7.95 -33.79 36.51
N ASN A 104 -8.46 -34.29 35.39
CA ASN A 104 -9.66 -33.79 34.73
C ASN A 104 -10.83 -33.67 35.71
N GLY A 105 -11.52 -32.53 35.68
CA GLY A 105 -12.61 -32.22 36.61
C GLY A 105 -12.16 -31.63 37.96
N SER A 106 -10.86 -31.52 38.22
CA SER A 106 -10.34 -30.76 39.36
C SER A 106 -10.65 -29.28 39.25
N ALA A 107 -10.82 -28.62 40.41
CA ALA A 107 -11.03 -27.17 40.47
C ALA A 107 -9.83 -26.37 39.91
N LEU A 108 -8.63 -26.97 39.90
CA LEU A 108 -7.43 -26.32 39.39
C LEU A 108 -7.46 -26.18 37.86
N LEU A 109 -7.89 -27.22 37.14
CA LEU A 109 -8.02 -27.21 35.67
C LEU A 109 -9.19 -26.36 35.15
N ALA A 110 -10.11 -25.93 36.03
CA ALA A 110 -11.21 -25.01 35.71
C ALA A 110 -12.04 -25.38 34.46
N GLY A 111 -12.19 -26.68 34.18
CA GLY A 111 -12.96 -27.20 33.03
C GLY A 111 -12.13 -27.59 31.81
N ALA A 112 -10.82 -27.30 31.77
CA ALA A 112 -9.91 -27.83 30.76
C ALA A 112 -9.72 -29.35 30.92
N THR A 113 -9.43 -30.02 29.80
CA THR A 113 -9.18 -31.47 29.73
C THR A 113 -7.72 -31.72 29.35
N ALA A 114 -7.07 -32.68 30.01
CA ALA A 114 -5.72 -33.13 29.70
C ALA A 114 -5.57 -33.54 28.22
N PRO A 115 -4.56 -33.03 27.50
CA PRO A 115 -4.22 -33.45 26.14
C PRO A 115 -3.99 -34.95 25.96
N GLU A 116 -3.37 -35.60 26.95
CA GLU A 116 -3.14 -37.04 27.00
C GLU A 116 -3.74 -37.61 28.28
N GLY A 117 -4.55 -38.68 28.17
CA GLY A 117 -5.09 -39.36 29.34
C GLY A 117 -6.08 -38.52 30.16
N THR A 118 -5.81 -38.37 31.45
CA THR A 118 -6.71 -37.74 32.44
C THR A 118 -6.02 -36.75 33.38
N ARG A 119 -4.71 -36.54 33.25
CA ARG A 119 -3.90 -35.77 34.20
C ARG A 119 -2.92 -34.85 33.49
N VAL A 120 -2.59 -33.76 34.15
CA VAL A 120 -1.57 -32.82 33.68
C VAL A 120 -0.62 -32.47 34.82
N GLY A 121 0.64 -32.24 34.50
CA GLY A 121 1.57 -31.58 35.40
C GLY A 121 1.19 -30.11 35.53
N TYR A 122 1.41 -29.51 36.71
CA TYR A 122 1.27 -28.08 36.88
C TYR A 122 2.46 -27.49 37.63
N VAL A 123 2.81 -26.26 37.27
CA VAL A 123 3.85 -25.46 37.90
C VAL A 123 3.24 -24.14 38.31
N THR A 124 3.29 -23.84 39.60
CA THR A 124 2.74 -22.60 40.17
C THR A 124 3.86 -21.79 40.81
N GLY A 125 3.91 -20.48 40.58
CA GLY A 125 4.92 -19.60 41.17
C GLY A 125 6.34 -20.08 40.86
N LYS A 126 7.14 -20.37 41.91
CA LYS A 126 8.51 -20.91 41.81
C LYS A 126 8.61 -22.44 41.98
N GLY A 127 7.50 -23.14 41.73
CA GLY A 127 7.46 -24.60 41.76
C GLY A 127 8.35 -25.23 40.68
N LEU A 128 8.66 -26.52 40.83
CA LEU A 128 9.51 -27.25 39.89
C LEU A 128 9.00 -28.68 39.68
N LEU A 129 8.85 -29.12 38.43
CA LEU A 129 8.72 -30.52 38.06
C LEU A 129 10.06 -31.01 37.48
N ARG A 130 10.57 -32.14 37.97
CA ARG A 130 11.88 -32.67 37.57
C ARG A 130 11.85 -34.17 37.36
N CYS A 131 12.49 -34.66 36.31
CA CYS A 131 12.81 -36.08 36.15
C CYS A 131 14.25 -36.27 35.66
N SER A 132 14.78 -37.49 35.78
CA SER A 132 16.07 -37.87 35.20
C SER A 132 15.85 -38.77 33.99
N PHE A 133 16.54 -38.49 32.89
CA PHE A 133 16.45 -39.27 31.66
C PHE A 133 17.84 -39.63 31.13
N ALA A 134 17.97 -40.84 30.60
CA ALA A 134 19.21 -41.33 30.00
C ALA A 134 19.25 -40.99 28.51
N PHE A 135 20.10 -40.05 28.13
CA PHE A 135 20.30 -39.62 26.76
C PHE A 135 21.45 -40.39 26.10
N SER A 136 21.25 -40.83 24.86
CA SER A 136 22.36 -41.23 23.99
C SER A 136 22.96 -39.99 23.30
N PRO A 137 24.18 -40.09 22.74
CA PRO A 137 24.74 -39.01 21.96
C PRO A 137 23.84 -38.61 20.78
N GLY A 138 23.80 -37.31 20.49
CA GLY A 138 23.02 -36.73 19.39
C GLY A 138 22.28 -35.46 19.77
N ILE A 139 21.47 -34.97 18.83
CA ILE A 139 20.67 -33.75 18.99
C ILE A 139 19.26 -34.14 19.47
N TRP A 140 18.79 -33.49 20.54
CA TRP A 140 17.52 -33.80 21.19
C TRP A 140 16.72 -32.53 21.46
N ARG A 141 15.39 -32.60 21.38
CA ARG A 141 14.50 -31.55 21.91
C ARG A 141 13.29 -32.16 22.62
N LEU A 142 12.60 -31.35 23.42
CA LEU A 142 11.30 -31.70 23.99
C LEU A 142 10.19 -31.18 23.09
N ARG A 143 9.13 -31.97 22.93
CA ARG A 143 7.81 -31.51 22.49
C ARG A 143 6.83 -31.71 23.63
N TYR A 144 5.92 -30.78 23.83
CA TYR A 144 4.96 -30.84 24.94
C TYR A 144 3.72 -30.00 24.62
N GLU A 145 2.61 -30.27 25.30
CA GLU A 145 1.44 -29.39 25.28
C GLU A 145 1.35 -28.61 26.59
N ALA A 146 1.01 -27.32 26.50
CA ALA A 146 0.95 -26.45 27.68
C ALA A 146 -0.19 -25.43 27.60
N ALA A 147 -0.69 -25.02 28.77
CA ALA A 147 -1.73 -24.00 28.91
C ALA A 147 -1.51 -23.19 30.19
N ALA A 148 -1.85 -21.91 30.18
CA ALA A 148 -2.02 -21.13 31.40
C ALA A 148 -3.37 -21.42 32.04
N ARG A 149 -3.43 -21.30 33.36
CA ARG A 149 -4.70 -21.35 34.09
C ARG A 149 -5.53 -20.10 33.77
N SER A 150 -6.82 -20.28 33.52
CA SER A 150 -7.78 -19.19 33.36
C SER A 150 -8.58 -18.97 34.63
N GLN A 151 -8.55 -17.76 35.20
CA GLN A 151 -9.46 -17.34 36.26
C GLN A 151 -10.28 -16.12 35.82
N GLY A 152 -11.57 -16.31 35.59
CA GLY A 152 -12.46 -15.20 35.19
C GLY A 152 -12.28 -14.72 33.74
N GLY A 153 -11.71 -15.55 32.86
CA GLY A 153 -11.62 -15.29 31.42
C GLY A 153 -10.31 -14.68 30.92
N LEU A 154 -9.32 -14.46 31.79
CA LEU A 154 -7.97 -14.03 31.40
C LEU A 154 -6.92 -15.09 31.80
N PRO A 155 -5.96 -15.45 30.92
CA PRO A 155 -4.86 -16.35 31.26
C PRO A 155 -3.87 -15.71 32.26
N GLU A 156 -3.42 -16.49 33.25
CA GLU A 156 -2.39 -16.10 34.23
C GLU A 156 -0.97 -16.15 33.60
N GLY A 157 -0.13 -15.14 33.84
CA GLY A 157 1.16 -14.93 33.17
C GLY A 157 2.34 -15.80 33.63
N GLN A 158 2.10 -17.05 34.04
CA GLN A 158 3.16 -17.94 34.53
C GLN A 158 4.16 -18.27 33.41
N VAL A 159 5.40 -17.80 33.54
CA VAL A 159 6.51 -18.21 32.67
C VAL A 159 7.13 -19.50 33.20
N VAL A 160 7.21 -20.51 32.36
CA VAL A 160 7.87 -21.79 32.62
C VAL A 160 9.21 -21.83 31.91
N ARG A 161 10.27 -22.00 32.69
CA ARG A 161 11.62 -22.26 32.22
C ARG A 161 11.87 -23.75 32.11
N ILE A 162 12.27 -24.21 30.94
CA ILE A 162 12.62 -25.63 30.71
C ILE A 162 14.13 -25.78 30.64
N ARG A 163 14.68 -26.75 31.40
CA ARG A 163 16.10 -27.08 31.38
C ARG A 163 16.36 -28.56 31.12
N ILE A 164 17.44 -28.85 30.40
CA ILE A 164 18.04 -30.20 30.31
C ILE A 164 19.49 -30.13 30.76
N GLY A 165 19.87 -30.88 31.78
CA GLY A 165 21.24 -30.89 32.30
C GLY A 165 21.73 -29.52 32.79
N GLY A 166 20.81 -28.64 33.20
CA GLY A 166 21.07 -27.26 33.63
C GLY A 166 21.02 -26.20 32.52
N VAL A 167 21.05 -26.61 31.24
CA VAL A 167 20.95 -25.70 30.09
C VAL A 167 19.50 -25.26 29.91
N VAL A 168 19.25 -23.96 29.82
CA VAL A 168 17.90 -23.40 29.53
C VAL A 168 17.60 -23.57 28.05
N LEU A 169 16.47 -24.21 27.72
CA LEU A 169 16.05 -24.47 26.34
C LEU A 169 14.80 -23.69 25.93
N SER A 170 14.01 -23.21 26.88
CA SER A 170 12.89 -22.30 26.66
C SER A 170 12.53 -21.54 27.94
N GLU A 171 11.97 -20.35 27.80
CA GLU A 171 11.27 -19.59 28.84
C GLU A 171 9.99 -19.03 28.21
N THR A 172 8.85 -19.65 28.50
CA THR A 172 7.61 -19.40 27.74
C THR A 172 6.43 -19.25 28.69
N SER A 173 5.55 -18.29 28.41
CA SER A 173 4.20 -18.20 28.97
C SER A 173 3.18 -18.74 27.98
N TYR A 174 2.03 -19.19 28.45
CA TYR A 174 1.05 -19.91 27.62
C TYR A 174 -0.32 -19.24 27.65
N ASP A 175 -1.14 -19.55 26.65
CA ASP A 175 -2.55 -19.12 26.60
C ASP A 175 -3.45 -20.06 27.41
N ALA A 176 -4.70 -19.68 27.64
CA ALA A 176 -5.66 -20.44 28.46
C ALA A 176 -5.99 -21.86 27.92
N GLY A 177 -5.71 -22.14 26.66
CA GLY A 177 -5.91 -23.44 26.02
C GLY A 177 -4.61 -24.19 25.80
N PHE A 178 -4.67 -25.53 25.78
CA PHE A 178 -3.49 -26.35 25.46
C PHE A 178 -3.03 -26.11 24.03
N GLY A 179 -1.80 -25.62 23.88
CA GLY A 179 -1.09 -25.47 22.61
C GLY A 179 0.11 -26.42 22.52
N ASN A 180 0.59 -26.70 21.30
CA ASN A 180 1.79 -27.51 21.07
C ASN A 180 3.05 -26.64 21.10
N PHE A 181 4.06 -27.06 21.85
CA PHE A 181 5.33 -26.35 22.01
C PHE A 181 6.53 -27.28 21.82
N VAL A 182 7.65 -26.69 21.41
CA VAL A 182 8.93 -27.38 21.31
C VAL A 182 10.04 -26.55 21.95
N THR A 183 11.05 -27.19 22.53
CA THR A 183 12.23 -26.47 23.06
C THR A 183 13.28 -26.27 21.98
N ARG A 184 14.27 -25.40 22.25
CA ARG A 184 15.53 -25.41 21.47
C ARG A 184 16.14 -26.82 21.46
N PRO A 185 16.65 -27.28 20.31
CA PRO A 185 17.46 -28.48 20.25
C PRO A 185 18.73 -28.33 21.09
N LEU A 186 19.12 -29.41 21.76
CA LEU A 186 20.33 -29.52 22.57
C LEU A 186 21.19 -30.67 22.04
N GLU A 187 22.46 -30.39 21.76
CA GLU A 187 23.43 -31.43 21.44
C GLU A 187 23.98 -32.09 22.70
N ILE A 188 23.98 -33.42 22.72
CA ILE A 188 24.53 -34.24 23.79
C ILE A 188 25.71 -35.02 23.20
N GLY A 189 26.94 -34.61 23.54
CA GLY A 189 28.15 -35.19 22.95
C GLY A 189 28.51 -36.59 23.46
N THR A 190 28.07 -36.97 24.67
CA THR A 190 28.33 -38.31 25.25
C THR A 190 27.11 -38.82 26.00
N ALA A 191 26.92 -40.14 26.04
CA ALA A 191 25.79 -40.75 26.73
C ALA A 191 25.79 -40.35 28.22
N ALA A 192 24.70 -39.74 28.68
CA ALA A 192 24.60 -39.20 30.02
C ALA A 192 23.16 -39.27 30.55
N THR A 193 23.01 -39.46 31.86
CA THR A 193 21.71 -39.24 32.53
C THR A 193 21.63 -37.78 32.93
N LEU A 194 20.75 -37.03 32.29
CA LEU A 194 20.54 -35.60 32.54
C LEU A 194 19.16 -35.38 33.17
N THR A 195 19.02 -34.27 33.90
CA THR A 195 17.72 -33.89 34.48
C THR A 195 16.94 -33.01 33.52
N VAL A 196 15.65 -33.33 33.35
CA VAL A 196 14.67 -32.50 32.64
C VAL A 196 13.85 -31.77 33.70
N GLU A 197 13.79 -30.45 33.60
CA GLU A 197 13.22 -29.56 34.62
C GLU A 197 12.23 -28.59 33.98
N PHE A 198 11.03 -28.47 34.56
CA PHE A 198 10.04 -27.43 34.27
C PHE A 198 9.90 -26.57 35.52
N GLU A 199 10.55 -25.40 35.50
CA GLU A 199 10.68 -24.47 36.62
C GLU A 199 9.76 -23.27 36.39
N GLY A 200 8.95 -22.92 37.39
CA GLY A 200 8.20 -21.69 37.36
C GLY A 200 9.09 -20.52 37.76
N THR A 201 9.05 -19.41 37.01
CA THR A 201 9.92 -18.25 37.28
C THR A 201 9.25 -17.17 38.15
N ASP A 202 7.92 -17.20 38.27
CA ASP A 202 7.10 -16.27 39.07
C ASP A 202 7.39 -14.78 38.76
N PRO A 203 7.29 -14.33 37.50
CA PRO A 203 7.63 -12.95 37.15
C PRO A 203 6.69 -11.92 37.79
N GLY A 204 5.46 -12.31 38.17
CA GLY A 204 4.43 -11.44 38.77
C GLY A 204 4.23 -11.56 40.28
N GLY A 205 4.83 -12.56 40.96
CA GLY A 205 4.70 -12.76 42.41
C GLY A 205 3.31 -13.19 42.92
N ALA A 206 2.40 -13.58 42.02
CA ALA A 206 0.96 -13.74 42.30
C ALA A 206 0.48 -15.19 42.47
N GLY A 207 1.36 -16.20 42.31
CA GLY A 207 0.95 -17.61 42.37
C GLY A 207 0.26 -18.10 41.10
N ASP A 208 0.66 -17.55 39.94
CA ASP A 208 0.19 -17.95 38.62
C ASP A 208 0.49 -19.42 38.32
N THR A 209 -0.37 -20.11 37.55
CA THR A 209 -0.22 -21.56 37.26
C THR A 209 -0.16 -21.85 35.76
N ALA A 210 0.82 -22.69 35.36
CA ALA A 210 0.88 -23.30 34.03
C ALA A 210 0.69 -24.82 34.11
N PHE A 211 -0.04 -25.39 33.15
CA PHE A 211 -0.26 -26.81 32.94
C PHE A 211 0.63 -27.34 31.82
N LEU A 212 1.09 -28.58 31.97
CA LEU A 212 2.00 -29.28 31.06
C LEU A 212 1.51 -30.71 30.86
N ASP A 213 1.54 -31.19 29.63
CA ASP A 213 1.17 -32.56 29.29
C ASP A 213 1.86 -33.04 28.00
N LYS A 214 1.69 -34.31 27.64
CA LYS A 214 2.17 -34.92 26.37
C LYS A 214 3.65 -34.65 26.09
N ILE A 215 4.48 -34.78 27.12
CA ILE A 215 5.92 -34.51 27.06
C ILE A 215 6.63 -35.65 26.32
N LEU A 216 7.20 -35.34 25.16
CA LEU A 216 7.88 -36.25 24.25
C LEU A 216 9.33 -35.81 24.05
N LEU A 217 10.26 -36.78 23.99
CA LEU A 217 11.63 -36.52 23.59
C LEU A 217 11.78 -36.82 22.10
N GLU A 218 12.22 -35.83 21.33
CA GLU A 218 12.40 -35.96 19.89
C GLU A 218 13.90 -35.96 19.57
N ARG A 219 14.34 -37.00 18.86
CA ARG A 219 15.70 -37.08 18.33
C ARG A 219 15.75 -36.40 16.97
N ILE A 220 16.77 -35.59 16.75
CA ILE A 220 17.04 -34.92 15.48
C ILE A 220 18.32 -35.53 14.91
N HIS A 221 18.24 -36.06 13.68
CA HIS A 221 19.37 -36.66 13.00
C HIS A 221 20.24 -35.57 12.40
N ASP A 222 21.53 -35.54 12.74
CA ASP A 222 22.45 -34.53 12.24
C ASP A 222 22.69 -34.69 10.72
N TRP A 223 22.55 -33.60 9.95
CA TRP A 223 22.90 -33.56 8.53
C TRP A 223 24.35 -33.96 8.28
N GLN A 224 25.28 -33.63 9.18
CA GLN A 224 26.69 -33.95 8.99
C GLN A 224 27.04 -35.40 9.35
N ASP A 225 26.10 -36.16 9.93
CA ASP A 225 26.31 -37.56 10.27
C ASP A 225 26.04 -38.46 9.04
N PRO A 226 27.04 -39.19 8.50
CA PRO A 226 26.84 -40.10 7.38
C PRO A 226 25.79 -41.20 7.65
N THR A 227 25.52 -41.53 8.91
CA THR A 227 24.50 -42.53 9.30
C THR A 227 23.07 -42.02 9.14
N THR A 228 22.88 -40.69 9.05
CA THR A 228 21.63 -40.07 8.60
C THR A 228 21.34 -40.40 7.13
N TRP A 229 22.37 -40.74 6.34
CA TRP A 229 22.33 -40.73 4.87
C TRP A 229 22.93 -41.97 4.17
N LEU A 230 22.45 -43.19 4.39
CA LEU A 230 22.96 -44.41 3.69
C LEU A 230 24.52 -44.53 3.63
N GLY A 231 25.25 -43.85 4.53
CA GLY A 231 26.71 -43.78 4.57
C GLY A 231 27.39 -42.57 3.90
N ASN A 232 26.69 -41.64 3.23
CA ASN A 232 27.30 -40.45 2.62
C ASN A 232 26.47 -39.17 2.81
N VAL A 233 27.06 -38.15 3.42
CA VAL A 233 26.45 -36.81 3.56
C VAL A 233 26.13 -36.22 2.17
N PRO A 234 24.91 -35.67 1.95
CA PRO A 234 24.53 -35.07 0.67
C PRO A 234 25.45 -33.91 0.28
N GLY A 235 25.79 -33.86 -1.00
CA GLY A 235 26.46 -32.74 -1.65
C GLY A 235 25.56 -32.01 -2.66
N PRO A 236 26.09 -30.99 -3.36
CA PRO A 236 25.32 -30.15 -4.30
C PRO A 236 24.66 -30.89 -5.49
N SER A 237 25.03 -32.14 -5.75
CA SER A 237 24.48 -32.96 -6.83
C SER A 237 23.38 -33.94 -6.38
N ASN A 238 23.19 -34.10 -5.07
CA ASN A 238 22.27 -35.09 -4.50
C ASN A 238 20.89 -34.47 -4.24
N PRO A 239 19.79 -35.04 -4.78
CA PRO A 239 18.47 -34.68 -4.32
C PRO A 239 18.20 -35.36 -2.97
N VAL A 240 17.63 -34.60 -2.03
CA VAL A 240 17.38 -35.00 -0.64
C VAL A 240 15.89 -35.10 -0.39
N ILE A 241 15.47 -36.22 0.21
CA ILE A 241 14.09 -36.42 0.68
C ILE A 241 14.11 -36.72 2.18
N ILE A 242 13.42 -35.89 2.94
CA ILE A 242 13.13 -36.10 4.37
C ILE A 242 11.71 -36.64 4.44
N PRO A 243 11.51 -37.96 4.62
CA PRO A 243 10.17 -38.54 4.63
C PRO A 243 9.39 -38.11 5.87
N GLU A 244 8.07 -38.34 5.83
CA GLU A 244 7.19 -38.21 6.99
C GLU A 244 7.81 -38.89 8.23
N ASN A 245 7.59 -38.32 9.41
CA ASN A 245 8.15 -38.77 10.69
C ASN A 245 9.68 -38.65 10.84
N ALA A 246 10.47 -38.37 9.79
CA ALA A 246 11.91 -38.11 9.94
C ALA A 246 12.18 -36.67 10.40
N ARG A 247 13.28 -36.47 11.12
CA ARG A 247 13.73 -35.16 11.62
C ARG A 247 15.21 -34.99 11.36
N VAL A 248 15.59 -34.01 10.55
CA VAL A 248 17.00 -33.75 10.21
C VAL A 248 17.41 -32.36 10.70
N GLY A 249 18.56 -32.30 11.37
CA GLY A 249 19.18 -31.11 11.92
C GLY A 249 20.19 -30.53 10.94
N LEU A 250 20.00 -29.29 10.49
CA LEU A 250 21.00 -28.57 9.68
C LEU A 250 22.13 -28.12 10.60
N THR A 251 23.27 -28.78 10.61
CA THR A 251 24.46 -28.31 11.36
C THR A 251 25.56 -27.88 10.38
N GLY A 252 26.11 -26.68 10.58
CA GLY A 252 27.19 -26.17 9.71
C GLY A 252 26.76 -26.05 8.24
N PRO A 253 27.70 -26.18 7.29
CA PRO A 253 27.39 -26.03 5.87
C PRO A 253 26.74 -27.29 5.29
N CYS A 254 25.48 -27.16 4.87
CA CYS A 254 24.69 -28.22 4.25
C CYS A 254 24.50 -27.94 2.75
N PHE A 255 24.62 -28.98 1.92
CA PHE A 255 24.49 -28.85 0.47
C PHE A 255 23.54 -29.91 -0.08
N ALA A 256 22.63 -29.50 -0.96
CA ALA A 256 21.80 -30.42 -1.72
C ALA A 256 21.60 -29.89 -3.14
N ARG A 257 21.23 -30.76 -4.06
CA ARG A 257 20.70 -30.31 -5.35
C ARG A 257 19.31 -29.71 -5.16
N GLU A 258 18.46 -30.41 -4.43
CA GLU A 258 17.07 -30.06 -4.13
C GLU A 258 16.63 -30.78 -2.86
N VAL A 259 15.69 -30.20 -2.11
CA VAL A 259 15.22 -30.75 -0.83
C VAL A 259 13.70 -30.84 -0.81
N THR A 260 13.17 -32.05 -0.65
CA THR A 260 11.75 -32.28 -0.34
C THR A 260 11.62 -32.68 1.13
N VAL A 261 10.85 -31.89 1.87
CA VAL A 261 10.58 -32.06 3.30
C VAL A 261 9.14 -32.55 3.47
N GLY A 262 8.98 -33.83 3.82
CA GLY A 262 7.72 -34.42 4.30
C GLY A 262 7.71 -34.70 5.81
N GLY A 263 8.89 -34.73 6.45
CA GLY A 263 9.09 -34.73 7.90
C GLY A 263 9.50 -33.35 8.40
N ALA A 264 10.50 -33.22 9.27
CA ALA A 264 11.01 -31.91 9.65
C ALA A 264 12.48 -31.71 9.28
N LEU A 265 12.76 -30.52 8.77
CA LEU A 265 14.10 -29.97 8.60
C LEU A 265 14.26 -28.84 9.61
N VAL A 266 15.18 -29.00 10.56
CA VAL A 266 15.28 -28.13 11.74
C VAL A 266 16.69 -27.56 11.82
N ALA A 267 16.85 -26.25 12.06
CA ALA A 267 18.14 -25.68 12.43
C ALA A 267 18.33 -25.80 13.97
N PRO A 268 19.33 -26.54 14.46
CA PRO A 268 19.51 -26.82 15.89
C PRO A 268 20.21 -25.68 16.66
N ASP A 269 19.77 -24.44 16.42
CA ASP A 269 20.21 -23.23 17.14
C ASP A 269 21.74 -23.06 17.24
N VAL A 270 22.40 -23.34 16.11
CA VAL A 270 23.84 -23.17 15.87
C VAL A 270 24.03 -22.60 14.46
N THR A 271 25.15 -21.94 14.20
CA THR A 271 25.46 -21.40 12.86
C THR A 271 25.36 -22.50 11.79
N SER A 272 24.47 -22.31 10.82
CA SER A 272 24.11 -23.33 9.83
C SER A 272 23.76 -22.71 8.48
N THR A 273 24.13 -23.37 7.38
CA THR A 273 23.74 -22.92 6.03
C THR A 273 23.13 -24.07 5.25
N LEU A 274 22.23 -23.75 4.33
CA LEU A 274 21.73 -24.70 3.34
C LEU A 274 21.81 -24.07 1.95
N ASP A 275 22.57 -24.69 1.07
CA ASP A 275 22.62 -24.35 -0.34
C ASP A 275 21.86 -25.42 -1.14
N ALA A 276 20.77 -25.03 -1.78
CA ALA A 276 19.92 -25.93 -2.57
C ALA A 276 19.28 -25.19 -3.74
N ARG A 277 18.94 -25.88 -4.83
CA ARG A 277 18.22 -25.22 -5.94
C ARG A 277 16.82 -24.77 -5.53
N TRP A 278 16.20 -25.55 -4.66
CA TRP A 278 14.90 -25.25 -4.07
C TRP A 278 14.66 -26.14 -2.86
N VAL A 279 13.75 -25.69 -1.99
CA VAL A 279 13.23 -26.42 -0.83
C VAL A 279 11.71 -26.47 -0.93
N ARG A 280 11.13 -27.67 -0.90
CA ARG A 280 9.68 -27.89 -0.91
C ARG A 280 9.26 -28.55 0.39
N VAL A 281 8.38 -27.90 1.15
CA VAL A 281 7.80 -28.40 2.40
C VAL A 281 6.37 -28.82 2.11
N THR A 282 6.10 -30.12 2.18
CA THR A 282 4.83 -30.70 1.70
C THR A 282 4.40 -31.90 2.52
N GLY A 283 3.15 -31.88 2.99
CA GLY A 283 2.54 -32.90 3.83
C GLY A 283 2.18 -32.40 5.24
N ALA A 284 1.23 -33.06 5.88
CA ALA A 284 0.68 -32.64 7.19
C ALA A 284 1.70 -32.63 8.35
N ASP A 285 2.75 -33.45 8.25
CA ASP A 285 3.85 -33.50 9.24
C ASP A 285 5.08 -32.69 8.79
N ALA A 286 4.98 -31.97 7.66
CA ALA A 286 6.10 -31.33 7.02
C ALA A 286 6.43 -29.97 7.64
N THR A 287 7.67 -29.76 8.07
CA THR A 287 8.08 -28.47 8.64
C THR A 287 9.53 -28.13 8.30
N LEU A 288 9.76 -26.93 7.77
CA LEU A 288 11.05 -26.25 7.86
C LEU A 288 11.03 -25.32 9.07
N GLN A 289 11.90 -25.56 10.05
CA GLN A 289 11.92 -24.81 11.30
C GLN A 289 13.31 -24.21 11.57
N VAL A 290 13.40 -22.89 11.61
CA VAL A 290 14.56 -22.12 12.06
C VAL A 290 14.10 -21.18 13.16
N GLY A 291 14.21 -21.63 14.41
CA GLY A 291 13.54 -20.98 15.54
C GLY A 291 12.03 -21.21 15.54
N THR A 292 11.36 -20.63 16.53
CA THR A 292 9.90 -20.56 16.64
C THR A 292 9.52 -19.21 17.25
N LYS A 293 8.25 -18.82 17.18
CA LYS A 293 7.76 -17.59 17.83
C LYS A 293 8.16 -17.51 19.31
N ASP A 294 7.98 -18.61 20.05
CA ASP A 294 8.23 -18.65 21.50
C ASP A 294 9.69 -18.92 21.85
N THR A 295 10.47 -19.39 20.88
CA THR A 295 11.88 -19.67 21.07
C THR A 295 12.64 -19.34 19.78
N PRO A 296 12.97 -18.05 19.58
CA PRO A 296 13.65 -17.57 18.39
C PRO A 296 15.04 -18.17 18.23
N PHE A 297 15.50 -18.25 16.99
CA PHE A 297 16.82 -18.72 16.62
C PHE A 297 17.87 -17.67 16.97
N THR A 298 18.95 -18.08 17.63
CA THR A 298 20.03 -17.17 18.07
C THR A 298 21.36 -17.40 17.35
N GLY A 299 21.49 -18.50 16.62
CA GLY A 299 22.61 -18.70 15.71
C GLY A 299 22.45 -17.88 14.42
N ASP A 300 23.41 -18.03 13.51
CA ASP A 300 23.27 -17.52 12.14
C ASP A 300 22.76 -18.60 11.20
N PHE A 301 21.68 -18.33 10.46
CA PHE A 301 21.14 -19.22 9.45
C PHE A 301 21.11 -18.55 8.09
N THR A 302 21.58 -19.23 7.05
CA THR A 302 21.42 -18.77 5.67
C THR A 302 20.96 -19.90 4.76
N LEU A 303 19.79 -19.72 4.13
CA LEU A 303 19.32 -20.53 3.01
C LEU A 303 19.66 -19.82 1.70
N THR A 304 20.52 -20.41 0.88
CA THR A 304 20.84 -19.90 -0.46
C THR A 304 20.14 -20.74 -1.54
N LEU A 305 19.23 -20.09 -2.26
CA LEU A 305 18.48 -20.69 -3.37
C LEU A 305 19.27 -20.56 -4.68
N LEU A 306 19.69 -21.71 -5.20
CA LEU A 306 20.57 -21.82 -6.37
C LEU A 306 19.76 -22.02 -7.67
N GLY A 307 20.29 -21.54 -8.78
CA GLY A 307 19.77 -21.92 -10.10
C GLY A 307 19.91 -20.83 -11.14
N SER A 308 19.31 -21.04 -12.29
CA SER A 308 19.22 -20.04 -13.34
C SER A 308 17.91 -20.16 -14.11
N MET A 309 17.64 -19.20 -14.98
CA MET A 309 16.44 -19.23 -15.83
C MET A 309 16.42 -20.38 -16.84
N THR A 310 17.57 -21.02 -17.08
CA THR A 310 17.66 -22.18 -17.97
C THR A 310 17.43 -23.50 -17.23
N ASP A 311 17.30 -23.47 -15.90
CA ASP A 311 16.96 -24.68 -15.16
C ASP A 311 15.53 -25.12 -15.45
N PRO A 312 15.25 -26.44 -15.42
CA PRO A 312 13.90 -26.96 -15.63
C PRO A 312 12.91 -26.41 -14.59
N LEU A 313 11.83 -25.79 -15.06
CA LEU A 313 10.74 -25.31 -14.22
C LEU A 313 10.08 -26.47 -13.48
N GLN A 314 9.95 -26.36 -12.16
CA GLN A 314 9.09 -27.24 -11.38
C GLN A 314 7.62 -26.84 -11.58
N PRO A 315 6.71 -27.81 -11.71
CA PRO A 315 5.28 -27.52 -11.75
C PRO A 315 4.86 -26.61 -10.59
N ASP A 316 4.07 -25.60 -10.92
CA ASP A 316 3.42 -24.63 -10.03
C ASP A 316 4.34 -23.70 -9.22
N ALA A 317 5.61 -24.07 -9.04
CA ALA A 317 6.59 -23.32 -8.24
C ALA A 317 7.70 -22.67 -9.08
N GLY A 318 8.03 -23.15 -10.27
CA GLY A 318 9.14 -22.61 -11.06
C GLY A 318 10.51 -23.07 -10.55
N THR A 319 11.46 -22.15 -10.33
CA THR A 319 12.83 -22.45 -9.85
C THR A 319 13.27 -21.44 -8.80
N LYS A 320 14.34 -21.75 -8.04
CA LYS A 320 14.85 -20.94 -6.91
C LYS A 320 13.77 -20.63 -5.88
N PHE A 321 13.13 -21.67 -5.34
CA PHE A 321 12.00 -21.46 -4.43
C PHE A 321 12.18 -22.09 -3.06
N LEU A 322 11.51 -21.49 -2.09
CA LEU A 322 11.08 -22.11 -0.84
C LEU A 322 9.54 -22.15 -0.84
N VAL A 323 8.95 -23.34 -0.82
CA VAL A 323 7.49 -23.51 -0.93
C VAL A 323 6.93 -24.28 0.27
N ALA A 324 5.78 -23.84 0.78
CA ALA A 324 4.91 -24.61 1.67
C ALA A 324 3.56 -24.88 1.01
N GLU A 325 3.13 -26.14 1.07
CA GLU A 325 1.86 -26.63 0.47
C GLU A 325 1.40 -27.92 1.17
N GLU A 326 0.16 -28.35 0.94
CA GLU A 326 -0.38 -29.63 1.44
C GLU A 326 -0.24 -29.82 2.97
N GLY A 327 -0.44 -28.76 3.76
CA GLY A 327 -0.24 -28.77 5.22
C GLY A 327 1.19 -28.51 5.68
N GLY A 328 2.13 -28.30 4.75
CA GLY A 328 3.52 -27.97 5.07
C GLY A 328 3.67 -26.61 5.75
N ILE A 329 4.63 -26.52 6.67
CA ILE A 329 4.86 -25.35 7.52
C ILE A 329 6.27 -24.80 7.31
N ILE A 330 6.39 -23.49 7.08
CA ILE A 330 7.65 -22.75 7.14
C ILE A 330 7.60 -21.83 8.37
N ASP A 331 8.43 -22.16 9.37
CA ASP A 331 8.64 -21.35 10.58
C ASP A 331 10.08 -20.80 10.58
N LEU A 332 10.21 -19.49 10.39
CA LEU A 332 11.50 -18.79 10.43
C LEU A 332 11.40 -17.63 11.44
N HIS A 333 12.08 -17.76 12.57
CA HIS A 333 12.05 -16.78 13.66
C HIS A 333 13.47 -16.46 14.07
N GLY A 334 14.01 -15.33 13.61
CA GLY A 334 15.29 -14.78 14.05
C GLY A 334 15.17 -14.05 15.39
N GLU A 335 16.30 -13.54 15.88
CA GLU A 335 16.31 -12.78 17.13
C GLU A 335 15.41 -11.53 17.01
N PRO A 336 14.58 -11.22 18.01
CA PRO A 336 13.76 -10.01 18.00
C PRO A 336 14.62 -8.76 17.89
N ARG A 337 14.32 -7.90 16.90
CA ARG A 337 15.01 -6.63 16.65
C ARG A 337 14.03 -5.49 16.38
N VAL A 338 14.41 -4.29 16.77
CA VAL A 338 13.70 -3.07 16.36
C VAL A 338 13.87 -2.89 14.85
N SER A 339 12.78 -3.03 14.09
CA SER A 339 12.86 -3.08 12.62
C SER A 339 13.21 -1.72 12.00
N TRP A 340 12.68 -0.63 12.54
CA TRP A 340 13.02 0.72 12.10
C TRP A 340 12.76 1.77 13.19
N SER A 341 13.38 2.93 13.04
CA SER A 341 13.23 4.13 13.88
C SER A 341 13.17 5.37 12.97
N ARG A 342 13.06 6.56 13.56
CA ARG A 342 13.39 7.83 12.90
C ARG A 342 14.68 8.41 13.46
N LEU A 343 15.26 9.39 12.76
CA LEU A 343 16.31 10.24 13.33
C LEU A 343 15.75 11.14 14.44
N ASP A 344 16.63 11.58 15.35
CA ASP A 344 16.37 12.58 16.40
C ASP A 344 17.32 13.79 16.31
N ALA A 345 18.26 13.74 15.37
CA ALA A 345 19.10 14.85 14.97
C ALA A 345 19.39 14.76 13.47
N THR A 346 19.36 15.90 12.78
CA THR A 346 19.74 15.98 11.36
C THR A 346 21.19 15.59 11.18
N VAL A 347 21.46 14.81 10.14
CA VAL A 347 22.80 14.37 9.73
C VAL A 347 22.99 14.67 8.24
N ASP A 348 24.17 15.12 7.85
CA ASP A 348 24.48 15.48 6.46
C ASP A 348 25.85 14.97 6.01
N ALA A 349 26.14 15.15 4.72
CA ALA A 349 27.40 14.72 4.10
C ALA A 349 28.67 15.37 4.68
N SER A 350 28.53 16.48 5.42
CA SER A 350 29.66 17.15 6.08
C SER A 350 29.97 16.59 7.47
N THR A 351 29.10 15.74 8.03
CA THR A 351 29.23 15.17 9.37
C THR A 351 30.31 14.08 9.41
N ILE A 352 31.41 14.35 10.12
CA ILE A 352 32.57 13.44 10.22
C ILE A 352 33.08 13.39 11.69
N PRO A 353 33.08 12.22 12.37
CA PRO A 353 32.56 10.93 11.89
C PRO A 353 31.03 10.95 11.73
N PRO A 354 30.48 10.17 10.79
CA PRO A 354 29.03 10.08 10.58
C PRO A 354 28.38 9.36 11.76
N VAL A 355 27.59 10.08 12.56
CA VAL A 355 26.89 9.56 13.74
C VAL A 355 25.40 9.79 13.57
N LEU A 356 24.60 8.74 13.72
CA LEU A 356 23.15 8.80 13.76
C LEU A 356 22.68 8.88 15.21
N THR A 357 21.74 9.79 15.48
CA THR A 357 20.97 9.81 16.73
C THR A 357 19.53 9.45 16.39
N LEU A 358 18.98 8.42 17.04
CA LEU A 358 17.70 7.80 16.72
C LEU A 358 16.62 8.24 17.71
N ALA A 359 15.35 8.22 17.29
CA ALA A 359 14.18 8.64 18.06
C ALA A 359 13.79 7.71 19.22
N GLN A 360 14.24 6.45 19.18
CA GLN A 360 13.98 5.44 20.20
C GLN A 360 15.21 4.57 20.44
N ASP A 361 15.19 3.82 21.54
CA ASP A 361 16.20 2.80 21.82
C ASP A 361 16.14 1.70 20.76
N VAL A 362 17.31 1.25 20.32
CA VAL A 362 17.46 0.15 19.37
C VAL A 362 18.40 -0.91 19.92
N ASP A 363 18.22 -2.13 19.45
CA ASP A 363 19.05 -3.31 19.74
C ASP A 363 20.06 -3.60 18.63
N TRP A 364 20.26 -2.65 17.70
CA TRP A 364 21.17 -2.79 16.56
C TRP A 364 22.63 -2.97 16.99
N GLU A 365 23.40 -3.68 16.18
CA GLU A 365 24.76 -4.10 16.49
C GLU A 365 25.78 -3.55 15.49
N LYS A 366 27.05 -3.70 15.85
CA LYS A 366 28.14 -3.43 14.93
C LYS A 366 27.99 -4.32 13.67
N ASP A 367 28.32 -3.75 12.52
CA ASP A 367 28.30 -4.37 11.20
C ASP A 367 26.90 -4.61 10.62
N ASP A 368 25.81 -4.26 11.34
CA ASP A 368 24.45 -4.22 10.79
C ASP A 368 24.35 -3.22 9.63
N TRP A 369 23.61 -3.60 8.59
CA TRP A 369 23.23 -2.72 7.50
C TRP A 369 21.94 -1.98 7.81
N LEU A 370 21.93 -0.68 7.53
CA LEU A 370 20.79 0.20 7.66
C LEU A 370 20.43 0.83 6.31
N ILE A 371 19.19 1.26 6.18
CA ILE A 371 18.73 2.16 5.11
C ILE A 371 18.15 3.43 5.73
N LEU A 372 18.61 4.60 5.28
CA LEU A 372 18.05 5.89 5.66
C LEU A 372 17.14 6.38 4.54
N ALA A 373 15.91 6.76 4.87
CA ALA A 373 14.99 7.37 3.90
C ALA A 373 15.53 8.72 3.43
N GLY A 374 15.43 8.99 2.12
CA GLY A 374 15.72 10.31 1.58
C GLY A 374 14.78 11.36 2.17
N SER A 375 15.32 12.50 2.60
CA SER A 375 14.49 13.62 3.10
C SER A 375 14.18 14.65 2.02
N GLU A 376 15.00 14.71 0.97
CA GLU A 376 14.91 15.73 -0.07
C GLU A 376 14.14 15.24 -1.31
N ASN A 377 13.51 16.16 -2.04
CA ASN A 377 13.07 15.94 -3.42
C ASN A 377 13.47 17.13 -4.29
N GLN A 378 14.48 16.96 -5.16
CA GLN A 378 15.06 18.07 -5.92
C GLN A 378 14.56 18.21 -7.37
N ASN A 379 13.70 17.32 -7.89
CA ASN A 379 13.52 17.18 -9.35
C ASN A 379 12.08 17.20 -9.88
N VAL A 380 11.12 17.81 -9.19
CA VAL A 380 9.74 17.89 -9.70
C VAL A 380 9.42 19.28 -10.25
N ASN A 381 9.62 19.44 -11.56
CA ASN A 381 9.01 20.55 -12.28
C ASN A 381 7.49 20.27 -12.39
N PRO A 382 6.60 21.10 -11.79
CA PRO A 382 5.18 20.78 -11.61
C PRO A 382 4.40 20.52 -12.92
N GLY A 383 4.90 21.07 -14.04
CA GLY A 383 4.17 21.13 -15.32
C GLY A 383 4.63 20.14 -16.40
N HIS A 384 5.72 19.41 -16.16
CA HIS A 384 6.29 18.44 -17.10
C HIS A 384 7.26 17.59 -16.30
N VAL A 385 6.84 16.40 -15.86
CA VAL A 385 7.78 15.32 -15.60
C VAL A 385 7.70 14.43 -16.84
N PRO A 386 8.56 14.65 -17.86
CA PRO A 386 8.62 13.73 -18.98
C PRO A 386 8.91 12.31 -18.45
N TYR A 387 8.37 11.32 -19.13
CA TYR A 387 8.84 9.94 -19.00
C TYR A 387 10.38 9.91 -19.08
N GLY A 388 11.02 9.36 -18.06
CA GLY A 388 12.49 9.31 -17.97
C GLY A 388 13.18 10.60 -17.51
N GLY A 389 12.48 11.56 -16.91
CA GLY A 389 13.13 12.61 -16.12
C GLY A 389 13.83 12.00 -14.90
N ASP A 390 14.99 12.55 -14.53
CA ASP A 390 15.83 12.09 -13.41
C ASP A 390 15.08 12.27 -12.06
N TRP A 391 14.15 11.37 -11.73
CA TRP A 391 13.69 11.24 -10.34
C TRP A 391 14.83 10.56 -9.59
N THR A 392 15.33 11.23 -8.55
CA THR A 392 16.47 10.77 -7.78
C THR A 392 15.99 10.41 -6.39
N ASP A 393 16.14 9.14 -6.03
CA ASP A 393 16.04 8.70 -4.65
C ASP A 393 17.29 9.13 -3.90
N TYR A 394 17.12 9.73 -2.73
CA TYR A 394 18.20 10.12 -1.84
C TYR A 394 18.34 9.20 -0.64
N SER A 395 17.68 8.04 -0.67
CA SER A 395 17.83 7.02 0.36
C SER A 395 19.24 6.41 0.33
N GLU A 396 19.86 6.24 1.50
CA GLU A 396 21.27 5.81 1.62
C GLU A 396 21.41 4.54 2.45
N LYS A 397 21.97 3.49 1.84
CA LYS A 397 22.35 2.25 2.54
C LYS A 397 23.71 2.44 3.20
N VAL A 398 23.77 2.21 4.52
CA VAL A 398 24.97 2.43 5.34
C VAL A 398 25.21 1.26 6.28
N GLN A 399 26.40 1.18 6.87
CA GLN A 399 26.74 0.12 7.81
C GLN A 399 27.23 0.68 9.14
N ILE A 400 26.77 0.08 10.24
CA ILE A 400 27.16 0.46 11.60
C ILE A 400 28.62 0.06 11.85
N LYS A 401 29.45 1.03 12.22
CA LYS A 401 30.82 0.84 12.68
C LYS A 401 30.91 0.58 14.18
N ALA A 402 30.12 1.30 14.97
CA ALA A 402 30.09 1.16 16.43
C ALA A 402 28.76 1.63 17.01
N VAL A 403 28.27 0.93 18.03
CA VAL A 403 27.14 1.38 18.86
C VAL A 403 27.71 2.20 20.01
N LEU A 404 27.35 3.48 20.07
CA LEU A 404 27.85 4.44 21.07
C LEU A 404 26.92 4.58 22.28
N GLY A 405 25.67 4.14 22.14
CA GLY A 405 24.64 4.12 23.17
C GLY A 405 23.32 3.56 22.61
N PRO A 406 22.26 3.44 23.42
CA PRO A 406 21.01 2.80 23.01
C PRO A 406 20.30 3.51 21.83
N ARG A 407 20.62 4.79 21.57
CA ARG A 407 20.03 5.61 20.51
C ARG A 407 21.06 6.19 19.55
N THR A 408 22.32 5.73 19.61
CA THR A 408 23.42 6.42 18.90
C THR A 408 24.38 5.43 18.27
N VAL A 409 24.57 5.54 16.95
CA VAL A 409 25.43 4.65 16.16
C VAL A 409 26.38 5.47 15.29
N GLU A 410 27.64 5.04 15.19
CA GLU A 410 28.64 5.57 14.26
C GLU A 410 28.67 4.72 12.99
N LEU A 411 28.76 5.33 11.81
CA LEU A 411 28.78 4.62 10.52
C LEU A 411 30.20 4.45 9.97
N TYR A 412 30.41 3.45 9.10
CA TYR A 412 31.68 3.29 8.38
C TYR A 412 31.86 4.33 7.27
N GLN A 413 30.79 4.59 6.51
CA GLN A 413 30.80 5.48 5.36
C GLN A 413 30.25 6.87 5.72
N PRO A 414 30.84 7.97 5.21
CA PRO A 414 30.16 9.26 5.25
C PRO A 414 28.88 9.21 4.39
N LEU A 415 27.90 10.03 4.74
CA LEU A 415 26.67 10.22 3.95
C LEU A 415 26.93 11.11 2.74
N ASN A 416 26.09 10.99 1.72
CA ASN A 416 26.13 11.84 0.53
C ASN A 416 25.03 12.91 0.54
N HIS A 417 23.97 12.69 1.32
CA HIS A 417 22.78 13.53 1.37
C HIS A 417 22.47 13.95 2.82
N LEU A 418 21.65 14.99 2.93
CA LEU A 418 21.08 15.40 4.22
C LEU A 418 19.89 14.48 4.52
N HIS A 419 19.87 13.95 5.74
CA HIS A 419 18.75 13.24 6.31
C HIS A 419 18.23 14.02 7.51
N HIS A 420 16.99 14.48 7.41
CA HIS A 420 16.37 15.36 8.39
C HIS A 420 16.09 14.60 9.68
N GLY A 421 16.45 15.19 10.82
CA GLY A 421 16.13 14.67 12.15
C GLY A 421 15.69 15.79 13.08
N GLY A 422 15.19 16.90 12.53
CA GLY A 422 14.75 18.06 13.28
C GLY A 422 13.51 17.79 14.13
N THR A 423 13.22 18.71 15.06
CA THR A 423 12.04 18.61 15.90
C THR A 423 10.77 18.69 15.05
N PRO A 424 9.77 17.82 15.27
CA PRO A 424 8.47 17.91 14.60
C PRO A 424 7.86 19.31 14.75
N ILE A 425 7.31 19.83 13.66
CA ILE A 425 6.65 21.14 13.65
C ILE A 425 5.21 20.97 14.14
N LEU A 426 4.78 21.89 15.01
CA LEU A 426 3.41 21.93 15.51
C LEU A 426 2.69 23.12 14.89
N TYR A 427 1.58 22.87 14.20
CA TYR A 427 0.73 23.91 13.65
C TYR A 427 -0.48 24.13 14.56
N PRO A 428 -0.61 25.31 15.18
CA PRO A 428 -1.70 25.59 16.10
C PRO A 428 -2.94 26.13 15.37
N THR A 429 -4.13 25.72 15.81
CA THR A 429 -5.39 26.38 15.45
C THR A 429 -5.85 27.23 16.64
N GLY A 430 -6.05 28.54 16.46
CA GLY A 430 -6.52 29.42 17.55
C GLY A 430 -5.61 29.46 18.78
N GLY A 431 -4.32 29.15 18.64
CA GLY A 431 -3.33 29.14 19.72
C GLY A 431 -3.15 27.81 20.47
N THR A 432 -3.85 26.72 20.09
CA THR A 432 -3.61 25.37 20.61
C THR A 432 -2.93 24.51 19.53
N PRO A 433 -1.79 23.83 19.82
CA PRO A 433 -1.17 22.90 18.87
C PRO A 433 -2.15 21.78 18.48
N THR A 434 -2.53 21.69 17.21
CA THR A 434 -3.52 20.71 16.73
C THR A 434 -2.84 19.68 15.82
N TRP A 435 -2.05 20.12 14.84
CA TRP A 435 -1.40 19.24 13.86
C TRP A 435 0.10 19.11 14.08
N ARG A 436 0.62 17.90 13.91
CA ARG A 436 2.03 17.57 14.08
C ARG A 436 2.63 17.08 12.77
N LEU A 437 3.51 17.88 12.18
CA LEU A 437 4.31 17.51 11.01
C LEU A 437 5.65 16.92 11.48
N ASP A 438 5.83 15.62 11.28
CA ASP A 438 7.08 14.91 11.58
C ASP A 438 7.75 14.49 10.28
N GLN A 439 8.83 15.18 9.93
CA GLN A 439 9.60 14.94 8.70
C GLN A 439 10.95 14.29 8.99
N ARG A 440 11.11 13.70 10.18
CA ARG A 440 12.35 13.01 10.56
C ARG A 440 12.49 11.75 9.71
N ALA A 441 13.63 11.63 9.04
CA ALA A 441 13.94 10.50 8.17
C ALA A 441 13.85 9.18 8.92
N GLU A 442 13.17 8.22 8.32
CA GLU A 442 13.15 6.84 8.77
C GLU A 442 14.52 6.18 8.58
N VAL A 443 14.88 5.31 9.52
CA VAL A 443 16.09 4.47 9.50
C VAL A 443 15.66 3.03 9.73
N GLY A 444 15.79 2.19 8.71
CA GLY A 444 15.40 0.78 8.76
C GLY A 444 16.61 -0.15 8.92
N LEU A 445 16.45 -1.21 9.70
CA LEU A 445 17.39 -2.32 9.82
C LEU A 445 17.22 -3.26 8.61
N LEU A 446 18.34 -3.67 8.01
CA LEU A 446 18.35 -4.63 6.90
C LEU A 446 18.92 -5.99 7.30
N THR A 447 19.75 -6.07 8.33
CA THR A 447 20.44 -7.31 8.70
C THR A 447 19.69 -8.10 9.76
N HIS A 448 19.53 -9.40 9.53
CA HIS A 448 19.01 -10.36 10.50
C HIS A 448 19.86 -11.63 10.51
N ASN A 449 19.87 -12.35 11.64
CA ASN A 449 20.61 -13.59 11.81
C ASN A 449 20.00 -14.77 11.02
N VAL A 450 18.71 -14.70 10.66
CA VAL A 450 18.05 -15.66 9.78
C VAL A 450 17.86 -15.04 8.40
N LYS A 451 18.49 -15.63 7.37
CA LYS A 451 18.49 -15.12 6.00
C LYS A 451 18.02 -16.16 4.99
N VAL A 452 17.16 -15.73 4.06
CA VAL A 452 16.82 -16.47 2.83
C VAL A 452 17.22 -15.61 1.65
N GLN A 453 18.00 -16.17 0.72
CA GLN A 453 18.53 -15.40 -0.39
C GLN A 453 18.62 -16.16 -1.71
N GLY A 454 18.60 -15.42 -2.82
CA GLY A 454 19.14 -15.89 -4.09
C GLY A 454 20.67 -15.89 -4.09
N ASP A 455 21.28 -16.78 -4.87
CA ASP A 455 22.73 -16.81 -5.04
C ASP A 455 23.29 -15.59 -5.80
N ALA A 456 24.62 -15.44 -5.83
CA ALA A 456 25.25 -14.29 -6.49
C ALA A 456 24.94 -14.18 -8.00
N SER A 457 24.53 -15.26 -8.66
CA SER A 457 24.11 -15.20 -10.07
C SER A 457 22.81 -14.42 -10.28
N SER A 458 22.02 -14.18 -9.22
CA SER A 458 20.80 -13.38 -9.26
C SER A 458 21.03 -11.94 -9.73
N ASP A 459 22.21 -11.36 -9.45
CA ASP A 459 22.62 -10.01 -9.89
C ASP A 459 23.18 -9.98 -11.31
N LEU A 460 23.64 -11.12 -11.83
CA LEU A 460 24.51 -11.18 -13.02
C LEU A 460 23.73 -11.38 -14.32
N PHE A 461 22.40 -11.48 -14.27
CA PHE A 461 21.65 -11.85 -15.44
C PHE A 461 21.39 -10.63 -16.36
N GLN A 462 21.95 -10.71 -17.57
CA GLN A 462 21.77 -9.73 -18.63
C GLN A 462 21.29 -10.51 -19.87
N PRO A 463 20.08 -10.25 -20.43
CA PRO A 463 19.67 -10.89 -21.66
C PRO A 463 20.59 -10.46 -22.81
N SER A 464 20.84 -11.37 -23.74
CA SER A 464 21.78 -11.23 -24.85
C SER A 464 21.43 -10.13 -25.88
N THR A 465 20.38 -9.34 -25.66
CA THR A 465 19.87 -8.31 -26.57
C THR A 465 20.13 -6.87 -26.14
N GLY A 466 20.88 -6.63 -25.06
CA GLY A 466 21.40 -5.30 -24.74
C GLY A 466 20.38 -4.30 -24.16
N ASN A 467 19.26 -4.78 -23.62
CA ASN A 467 18.29 -3.94 -22.91
C ASN A 467 18.14 -4.46 -21.47
N GLY A 468 18.53 -3.62 -20.49
CA GLY A 468 18.13 -3.74 -19.09
C GLY A 468 18.94 -4.67 -18.19
N TRP A 469 19.06 -4.27 -16.92
CA TRP A 469 19.44 -5.19 -15.83
C TRP A 469 18.27 -6.13 -15.59
N VAL A 470 18.52 -7.43 -15.48
CA VAL A 470 17.48 -8.43 -15.29
C VAL A 470 17.81 -9.26 -14.07
N GLY A 471 16.96 -9.19 -13.05
CA GLY A 471 17.20 -9.90 -11.82
C GLY A 471 16.48 -11.24 -11.76
N PHE A 472 17.18 -12.26 -11.29
CA PHE A 472 16.64 -13.62 -11.14
C PHE A 472 16.92 -14.19 -9.75
N GLY A 473 16.17 -13.68 -8.78
CA GLY A 473 16.26 -14.01 -7.36
C GLY A 473 15.58 -15.32 -6.96
N GLY A 474 15.73 -15.64 -5.68
CA GLY A 474 14.90 -16.65 -5.02
C GLY A 474 13.48 -16.16 -4.77
N HIS A 475 12.55 -17.04 -4.43
CA HIS A 475 11.19 -16.65 -4.04
C HIS A 475 10.62 -17.58 -2.97
N ILE A 476 9.68 -17.05 -2.17
CA ILE A 476 8.92 -17.84 -1.19
C ILE A 476 7.48 -17.90 -1.66
N MET A 477 6.85 -19.07 -1.55
CA MET A 477 5.42 -19.23 -1.86
C MET A 477 4.74 -20.11 -0.82
N ILE A 478 3.70 -19.57 -0.20
CA ILE A 478 2.78 -20.30 0.68
C ILE A 478 1.49 -20.47 -0.10
N ARG A 479 1.12 -21.72 -0.41
CA ARG A 479 0.02 -21.95 -1.36
C ARG A 479 -0.99 -22.98 -0.91
N HIS A 480 -2.20 -22.83 -1.42
CA HIS A 480 -3.22 -23.86 -1.39
C HIS A 480 -2.98 -24.94 -2.45
N SER A 481 -3.32 -26.18 -2.10
CA SER A 481 -3.40 -27.32 -2.99
C SER A 481 -4.71 -28.08 -2.78
N ALA A 482 -4.99 -29.07 -3.62
CA ALA A 482 -6.17 -29.92 -3.47
C ALA A 482 -6.20 -30.74 -2.16
N THR A 483 -5.08 -30.85 -1.45
CA THR A 483 -4.92 -31.67 -0.23
C THR A 483 -4.67 -30.84 1.04
N GLY A 484 -4.60 -29.51 0.94
CA GLY A 484 -4.47 -28.59 2.08
C GLY A 484 -3.70 -27.31 1.73
N HIS A 485 -3.72 -26.33 2.63
CA HIS A 485 -2.93 -25.09 2.50
C HIS A 485 -1.56 -25.21 3.16
N GLY A 486 -0.57 -24.49 2.61
CA GLY A 486 0.68 -24.22 3.31
C GLY A 486 0.52 -23.14 4.38
N VAL A 487 1.45 -23.12 5.33
CA VAL A 487 1.52 -22.11 6.41
C VAL A 487 2.90 -21.45 6.41
N GLY A 488 2.93 -20.12 6.42
CA GLY A 488 4.16 -19.32 6.55
C GLY A 488 4.13 -18.39 7.77
N ARG A 489 5.12 -18.53 8.65
CA ARG A 489 5.32 -17.67 9.83
C ARG A 489 6.76 -17.22 9.89
N LEU A 490 7.00 -15.98 9.46
CA LEU A 490 8.32 -15.38 9.35
C LEU A 490 8.41 -14.16 10.28
N SER A 491 9.40 -14.12 11.17
CA SER A 491 9.65 -12.98 12.06
C SER A 491 11.15 -12.72 12.20
N ASN A 492 11.56 -11.45 12.06
CA ASN A 492 12.98 -11.06 12.14
C ASN A 492 13.87 -11.82 11.13
N VAL A 493 13.42 -11.88 9.87
CA VAL A 493 14.10 -12.58 8.77
C VAL A 493 14.60 -11.57 7.74
N GLU A 494 15.77 -11.81 7.16
CA GLU A 494 16.28 -11.06 6.00
C GLU A 494 16.00 -11.82 4.71
N LEU A 495 15.26 -11.20 3.79
CA LEU A 495 15.02 -11.66 2.43
C LEU A 495 15.87 -10.84 1.45
N TYR A 496 16.90 -11.44 0.87
CA TYR A 496 17.90 -10.74 0.05
C TYR A 496 18.08 -11.35 -1.34
N ARG A 497 18.14 -10.53 -2.41
CA ARG A 497 18.20 -11.02 -3.81
C ARG A 497 17.03 -11.93 -4.15
N MET A 498 15.82 -11.44 -3.91
CA MET A 498 14.59 -12.20 -4.04
C MET A 498 13.67 -11.61 -5.12
N GLY A 499 12.67 -12.37 -5.56
CA GLY A 499 11.80 -12.03 -6.68
C GLY A 499 12.45 -12.29 -8.04
N GLN A 500 11.64 -12.46 -9.08
CA GLN A 500 12.14 -12.69 -10.45
C GLN A 500 11.47 -11.74 -11.43
N SER A 501 12.26 -10.98 -12.19
CA SER A 501 11.73 -10.15 -13.27
C SER A 501 11.25 -11.02 -14.45
N LYS A 502 10.39 -10.47 -15.32
CA LYS A 502 10.05 -11.13 -16.58
C LYS A 502 11.24 -11.15 -17.53
N VAL A 503 11.48 -12.26 -18.24
CA VAL A 503 12.55 -12.33 -19.24
C VAL A 503 12.16 -13.09 -20.49
N GLY A 504 12.15 -12.39 -21.63
CA GLY A 504 11.71 -12.96 -22.90
C GLY A 504 10.29 -13.52 -22.79
N SER A 505 10.12 -14.80 -23.07
CA SER A 505 8.85 -15.52 -22.91
C SER A 505 8.68 -16.22 -21.55
N SER A 506 9.69 -16.14 -20.66
CA SER A 506 9.61 -16.74 -19.32
C SER A 506 8.77 -15.85 -18.40
N PRO A 507 7.67 -16.35 -17.81
CA PRO A 507 6.88 -15.56 -16.88
C PRO A 507 7.60 -15.46 -15.52
N GLY A 508 7.98 -14.23 -15.13
CA GLY A 508 8.36 -13.93 -13.73
C GLY A 508 7.15 -13.90 -12.76
N LEU A 509 5.93 -13.94 -13.32
CA LEU A 509 4.65 -13.84 -12.59
C LEU A 509 4.51 -14.90 -11.48
N GLY A 510 4.21 -14.50 -10.25
CA GLY A 510 4.06 -15.41 -9.11
C GLY A 510 5.36 -15.81 -8.38
N ARG A 511 6.52 -15.25 -8.75
CA ARG A 511 7.83 -15.53 -8.13
C ARG A 511 8.32 -14.30 -7.38
N TYR A 512 7.84 -14.13 -6.15
CA TYR A 512 8.02 -12.93 -5.33
C TYR A 512 8.75 -13.25 -4.01
N PRO A 513 9.44 -12.27 -3.39
CA PRO A 513 10.19 -12.53 -2.16
C PRO A 513 9.36 -13.21 -1.07
N MET A 514 8.14 -12.71 -0.84
CA MET A 514 7.12 -13.35 -0.03
C MET A 514 5.78 -13.38 -0.80
N HIS A 515 5.16 -14.54 -0.93
CA HIS A 515 3.94 -14.73 -1.72
C HIS A 515 2.96 -15.68 -1.02
N TRP A 516 1.80 -15.19 -0.59
CA TRP A 516 0.65 -16.05 -0.31
C TRP A 516 -0.15 -16.22 -1.60
N HIS A 517 -0.27 -17.46 -2.06
CA HIS A 517 -0.82 -17.80 -3.36
C HIS A 517 -2.07 -18.67 -3.21
N SER A 518 -3.21 -18.00 -3.23
CA SER A 518 -4.55 -18.57 -3.18
C SER A 518 -4.84 -19.36 -1.91
N ASN A 519 -4.40 -18.89 -0.74
CA ASN A 519 -4.69 -19.51 0.55
C ASN A 519 -6.13 -19.30 1.04
N LEU A 520 -6.98 -18.62 0.25
CA LEU A 520 -8.40 -18.41 0.53
C LEU A 520 -8.59 -17.76 1.92
N GLY A 521 -9.54 -18.27 2.70
CA GLY A 521 -9.77 -17.82 4.09
C GLY A 521 -8.73 -18.31 5.11
N ASP A 522 -7.72 -19.11 4.71
CA ASP A 522 -6.78 -19.78 5.62
C ASP A 522 -5.52 -18.95 5.93
N GLY A 523 -5.55 -17.63 5.76
CA GLY A 523 -4.41 -16.76 6.10
C GLY A 523 -4.26 -16.43 7.58
N GLU A 524 -5.28 -16.73 8.41
CA GLU A 524 -5.23 -16.46 9.85
C GLU A 524 -4.04 -17.16 10.53
N GLY A 525 -3.31 -16.41 11.36
CA GLY A 525 -2.11 -16.91 12.04
C GLY A 525 -0.84 -16.95 11.18
N GLN A 526 -0.93 -16.61 9.90
CA GLN A 526 0.21 -16.49 8.99
C GLN A 526 0.74 -15.05 8.94
N TYR A 527 2.05 -14.89 8.84
CA TYR A 527 2.65 -13.56 8.88
C TYR A 527 4.07 -13.48 8.32
N ILE A 528 4.42 -12.27 7.87
CA ILE A 528 5.79 -11.78 7.82
C ILE A 528 5.85 -10.51 8.66
N GLU A 529 6.64 -10.54 9.72
CA GLU A 529 6.76 -9.41 10.64
C GLU A 529 8.20 -9.09 11.04
N HIS A 530 8.45 -7.84 11.41
CA HIS A 530 9.76 -7.37 11.88
C HIS A 530 10.95 -7.72 10.97
N SER A 531 10.69 -7.93 9.68
CA SER A 531 11.64 -8.53 8.73
C SER A 531 12.13 -7.50 7.72
N SER A 532 13.27 -7.77 7.10
CA SER A 532 13.81 -6.96 6.00
C SER A 532 13.65 -7.68 4.66
N ILE A 533 13.25 -6.94 3.63
CA ILE A 533 13.01 -7.47 2.29
C ILE A 533 13.67 -6.52 1.30
N HIS A 534 14.83 -6.88 0.75
CA HIS A 534 15.57 -5.91 -0.04
C HIS A 534 16.43 -6.46 -1.16
N HIS A 535 16.73 -5.56 -2.11
CA HIS A 535 17.34 -5.89 -3.39
C HIS A 535 16.45 -6.91 -4.10
N THR A 536 15.21 -6.51 -4.33
CA THR A 536 14.20 -7.38 -4.93
C THR A 536 14.08 -7.06 -6.41
N TYR A 537 14.04 -8.12 -7.21
CA TYR A 537 13.97 -7.97 -8.66
C TYR A 537 12.53 -7.96 -9.18
N ASN A 538 11.57 -8.20 -8.29
CA ASN A 538 10.17 -7.84 -8.49
C ASN A 538 9.37 -8.00 -7.18
N ARG A 539 8.62 -6.96 -6.77
CA ARG A 539 7.79 -6.91 -5.54
C ARG A 539 8.58 -7.11 -4.25
N ALA A 540 7.95 -6.86 -3.11
CA ALA A 540 8.45 -7.20 -1.78
C ALA A 540 7.55 -8.28 -1.15
N VAL A 541 6.26 -7.97 -1.01
CA VAL A 541 5.27 -8.88 -0.44
C VAL A 541 4.07 -8.95 -1.38
N THR A 542 3.57 -10.15 -1.62
CA THR A 542 2.38 -10.38 -2.44
C THR A 542 1.36 -11.21 -1.70
N VAL A 543 0.14 -10.68 -1.64
CA VAL A 543 -1.04 -11.41 -1.20
C VAL A 543 -1.91 -11.60 -2.44
N HIS A 544 -2.20 -12.85 -2.76
CA HIS A 544 -3.00 -13.22 -3.92
C HIS A 544 -4.04 -14.24 -3.47
N GLY A 545 -5.33 -13.96 -3.68
CA GLY A 545 -6.39 -14.92 -3.40
C GLY A 545 -6.42 -15.36 -1.93
N THR A 546 -6.05 -14.48 -1.00
CA THR A 546 -5.84 -14.81 0.41
C THR A 546 -6.39 -13.71 1.32
N GLU A 547 -7.03 -14.12 2.42
CA GLU A 547 -7.59 -13.24 3.46
C GLU A 547 -6.90 -13.47 4.81
N ASN A 548 -6.93 -12.47 5.69
CA ASN A 548 -6.50 -12.54 7.11
C ASN A 548 -4.99 -12.74 7.38
N VAL A 549 -4.09 -12.41 6.44
CA VAL A 549 -2.64 -12.46 6.72
C VAL A 549 -2.15 -11.17 7.40
N ARG A 550 -1.04 -11.26 8.15
CA ARG A 550 -0.35 -10.11 8.73
C ARG A 550 0.96 -9.79 8.02
N VAL A 551 1.12 -8.54 7.61
CA VAL A 551 2.33 -7.97 7.02
C VAL A 551 2.66 -6.74 7.86
N GLU A 552 3.51 -6.91 8.87
CA GLU A 552 3.66 -5.91 9.93
C GLU A 552 5.11 -5.56 10.26
N TRP A 553 5.43 -4.28 10.48
CA TRP A 553 6.76 -3.84 10.93
C TRP A 553 7.93 -4.22 10.01
N ASN A 554 7.68 -4.45 8.72
CA ASN A 554 8.74 -4.84 7.79
C ASN A 554 9.46 -3.62 7.19
N VAL A 555 10.74 -3.79 6.85
CA VAL A 555 11.51 -2.83 6.05
C VAL A 555 11.70 -3.39 4.65
N ALA A 556 11.02 -2.80 3.67
CA ALA A 556 11.21 -3.14 2.26
C ALA A 556 12.06 -2.06 1.57
N TYR A 557 13.13 -2.44 0.88
CA TYR A 557 14.05 -1.49 0.23
C TYR A 557 14.56 -2.00 -1.12
N ASP A 558 14.74 -1.10 -2.09
CA ASP A 558 15.25 -1.41 -3.43
C ASP A 558 14.34 -2.46 -4.10
N ASN A 559 13.11 -2.00 -4.38
CA ASN A 559 12.01 -2.85 -4.81
C ASN A 559 11.64 -2.53 -6.26
N LEU A 560 11.76 -3.51 -7.16
CA LEU A 560 11.33 -3.35 -8.55
C LEU A 560 9.82 -3.65 -8.71
N GLY A 561 9.09 -2.78 -9.41
CA GLY A 561 7.63 -2.92 -9.58
C GLY A 561 6.85 -2.57 -8.30
N HIS A 562 5.58 -2.96 -8.21
CA HIS A 562 4.78 -2.69 -7.02
C HIS A 562 5.37 -3.42 -5.79
N ALA A 563 5.57 -2.77 -4.64
CA ALA A 563 6.28 -3.39 -3.52
C ALA A 563 5.37 -4.29 -2.65
N VAL A 564 4.40 -3.73 -1.93
CA VAL A 564 3.34 -4.48 -1.26
C VAL A 564 2.16 -4.56 -2.23
N TYR A 565 1.86 -5.77 -2.70
CA TYR A 565 1.01 -6.00 -3.86
C TYR A 565 -0.15 -6.94 -3.52
N LEU A 566 -1.37 -6.42 -3.53
CA LEU A 566 -2.61 -7.22 -3.54
C LEU A 566 -2.97 -7.53 -5.00
N GLU A 567 -3.15 -8.79 -5.36
CA GLU A 567 -3.06 -9.18 -6.77
C GLU A 567 -4.34 -8.92 -7.57
N ASP A 568 -5.49 -9.41 -7.12
CA ASP A 568 -6.65 -9.53 -8.02
C ASP A 568 -7.97 -8.94 -7.47
N GLY A 569 -7.98 -8.44 -6.24
CA GLY A 569 -9.15 -7.79 -5.64
C GLY A 569 -9.98 -8.73 -4.76
N SER A 570 -9.55 -9.97 -4.57
CA SER A 570 -10.14 -10.89 -3.58
C SER A 570 -9.53 -10.76 -2.18
N GLU A 571 -8.41 -10.05 -2.05
CA GLU A 571 -7.60 -10.02 -0.81
C GLU A 571 -8.19 -9.07 0.24
N ARG A 572 -8.81 -9.63 1.29
CA ARG A 572 -9.51 -8.87 2.33
C ARG A 572 -9.05 -9.22 3.74
N PHE A 573 -9.35 -8.32 4.67
CA PHE A 573 -9.12 -8.48 6.11
C PHE A 573 -7.65 -8.71 6.46
N ASN A 574 -6.74 -8.31 5.58
CA ASN A 574 -5.31 -8.39 5.84
C ASN A 574 -4.87 -7.20 6.69
N HIS A 575 -3.92 -7.45 7.57
CA HIS A 575 -3.30 -6.43 8.41
C HIS A 575 -1.98 -6.01 7.76
N ILE A 576 -1.95 -4.80 7.20
CA ILE A 576 -0.78 -4.24 6.53
C ILE A 576 -0.35 -3.03 7.35
N ASN A 577 0.44 -3.25 8.40
CA ASN A 577 0.65 -2.23 9.43
C ASN A 577 2.14 -1.92 9.67
N TYR A 578 2.47 -0.64 9.89
CA TYR A 578 3.79 -0.19 10.33
C TYR A 578 4.95 -0.61 9.42
N ASN A 579 4.69 -0.87 8.14
CA ASN A 579 5.73 -1.23 7.17
C ASN A 579 6.43 0.03 6.65
N LEU A 580 7.75 -0.01 6.58
CA LEU A 580 8.59 1.00 5.95
C LEU A 580 8.98 0.53 4.55
N VAL A 581 8.40 1.13 3.51
CA VAL A 581 8.68 0.81 2.11
C VAL A 581 9.45 1.93 1.46
N LEU A 582 10.68 1.62 1.04
CA LEU A 582 11.64 2.55 0.47
C LEU A 582 12.01 2.17 -0.98
N SER A 583 12.32 3.18 -1.79
CA SER A 583 12.99 3.00 -3.09
C SER A 583 12.23 2.07 -4.04
N THR A 584 10.94 2.33 -4.25
CA THR A 584 10.10 1.59 -5.19
C THR A 584 10.35 2.10 -6.62
N GLN A 585 10.87 1.22 -7.48
CA GLN A 585 11.47 1.56 -8.77
C GLN A 585 10.69 0.97 -9.96
N ILE A 586 10.64 1.74 -11.04
CA ILE A 586 10.04 1.33 -12.31
C ILE A 586 10.90 0.21 -12.94
N PRO A 587 10.36 -0.98 -13.25
CA PRO A 587 11.06 -1.98 -14.04
C PRO A 587 11.26 -1.52 -15.47
N ASP A 588 12.29 -2.01 -16.15
CA ASP A 588 12.36 -1.85 -17.60
C ASP A 588 11.07 -2.41 -18.25
N PRO A 589 10.49 -1.74 -19.28
CA PRO A 589 9.23 -2.17 -19.87
C PRO A 589 9.23 -3.62 -20.38
N ALA A 590 10.39 -4.13 -20.80
CA ALA A 590 10.54 -5.51 -21.25
C ALA A 590 10.50 -6.54 -20.10
N ASN A 591 10.68 -6.06 -18.86
CA ASN A 591 10.84 -6.84 -17.64
C ASN A 591 9.70 -6.66 -16.64
N ALA A 592 8.82 -5.68 -16.87
CA ALA A 592 7.55 -5.51 -16.19
C ALA A 592 6.72 -6.82 -16.24
N ILE A 593 6.18 -7.24 -15.08
CA ILE A 593 5.47 -8.51 -14.96
C ILE A 593 4.01 -8.33 -15.38
N ILE A 594 3.40 -7.23 -14.96
CA ILE A 594 2.07 -6.80 -15.38
C ILE A 594 2.13 -5.38 -15.94
N ASP A 595 1.09 -5.00 -16.69
CA ASP A 595 1.04 -3.69 -17.32
C ASP A 595 1.18 -2.57 -16.27
N SER A 596 0.53 -2.71 -15.12
CA SER A 596 0.56 -1.72 -14.03
C SER A 596 1.94 -1.47 -13.42
N ASP A 597 2.91 -2.38 -13.55
CA ASP A 597 4.28 -2.15 -13.07
C ASP A 597 4.95 -0.99 -13.84
N HIS A 598 4.51 -0.74 -15.08
CA HIS A 598 5.06 0.27 -15.99
C HIS A 598 3.95 1.09 -16.67
N PHE A 599 2.78 1.17 -16.04
CA PHE A 599 1.59 1.77 -16.65
C PHE A 599 1.46 3.26 -16.35
N GLY A 600 1.28 4.06 -17.39
CA GLY A 600 0.91 5.45 -17.19
C GLY A 600 2.04 6.27 -16.56
N HIS A 601 2.25 7.45 -17.12
CA HIS A 601 3.17 8.43 -16.54
C HIS A 601 2.51 9.81 -16.54
N SER A 602 1.17 9.81 -16.46
CA SER A 602 0.37 11.02 -16.31
C SER A 602 0.26 11.37 -14.83
N PHE A 603 -0.08 12.60 -14.52
CA PHE A 603 -0.15 13.07 -13.12
C PHE A 603 -1.09 12.24 -12.21
N GLN A 604 -2.01 11.47 -12.80
CA GLN A 604 -3.09 10.70 -12.16
C GLN A 604 -2.82 9.20 -12.09
N ASN A 605 -1.77 8.72 -12.74
CA ASN A 605 -1.52 7.30 -12.96
C ASN A 605 0.02 7.18 -13.04
N GLN A 606 0.68 6.99 -11.90
CA GLN A 606 2.14 6.97 -11.78
C GLN A 606 2.63 5.61 -11.29
N SER A 607 3.06 4.76 -12.22
CA SER A 607 3.64 3.45 -11.85
C SER A 607 5.10 3.50 -11.43
N PRO A 608 5.54 2.51 -10.63
CA PRO A 608 4.74 1.56 -9.84
C PRO A 608 4.34 2.18 -8.49
N SER A 609 3.80 1.37 -7.57
CA SER A 609 3.44 1.83 -6.23
C SER A 609 4.12 1.08 -5.08
N SER A 610 4.36 1.79 -3.98
CA SER A 610 4.84 1.15 -2.74
C SER A 610 3.75 0.26 -2.13
N PHE A 611 2.51 0.72 -2.15
CA PHE A 611 1.32 -0.06 -1.79
C PHE A 611 0.35 -0.08 -2.98
N TRP A 612 0.16 -1.25 -3.57
CA TRP A 612 -0.81 -1.52 -4.64
C TRP A 612 -2.00 -2.28 -4.04
N ILE A 613 -3.15 -1.62 -3.99
CA ILE A 613 -4.30 -2.06 -3.21
C ILE A 613 -5.48 -2.25 -4.15
N THR A 614 -5.94 -3.49 -4.25
CA THR A 614 -6.98 -3.92 -5.19
C THR A 614 -8.31 -4.23 -4.52
N ASN A 615 -8.34 -4.24 -3.18
CA ASN A 615 -9.55 -4.35 -2.40
C ASN A 615 -9.50 -3.41 -1.18
N PRO A 616 -10.56 -2.60 -0.92
CA PRO A 616 -10.56 -1.62 0.16
C PRO A 616 -10.74 -2.24 1.56
N GLU A 617 -11.19 -3.48 1.70
CA GLU A 617 -11.55 -4.11 2.98
C GLU A 617 -10.33 -4.64 3.77
N ASN A 618 -9.25 -3.86 3.85
CA ASN A 618 -8.02 -4.20 4.57
C ASN A 618 -7.71 -3.18 5.68
N GLU A 619 -6.91 -3.58 6.67
CA GLU A 619 -6.38 -2.69 7.70
C GLU A 619 -5.01 -2.16 7.26
N MET A 620 -4.88 -0.84 7.16
CA MET A 620 -3.66 -0.14 6.76
C MET A 620 -3.31 0.97 7.75
N ILE A 621 -2.49 0.64 8.75
CA ILE A 621 -2.16 1.55 9.84
C ILE A 621 -0.66 1.84 9.89
N GLY A 622 -0.26 3.11 9.97
CA GLY A 622 1.10 3.48 10.33
C GLY A 622 2.18 3.15 9.29
N ASN A 623 1.81 2.84 8.05
CA ASN A 623 2.77 2.51 7.00
C ASN A 623 3.46 3.77 6.46
N VAL A 624 4.70 3.62 6.02
CA VAL A 624 5.49 4.69 5.41
C VAL A 624 5.87 4.27 3.98
N ALA A 625 5.44 5.07 3.00
CA ALA A 625 5.93 4.99 1.62
C ALA A 625 6.91 6.16 1.38
N ALA A 626 8.18 5.85 1.14
CA ALA A 626 9.18 6.87 0.92
C ALA A 626 10.11 6.57 -0.25
N GLY A 627 10.50 7.59 -1.01
CA GLY A 627 11.33 7.37 -2.19
C GLY A 627 10.64 6.53 -3.28
N THR A 628 9.36 6.80 -3.55
CA THR A 628 8.60 6.07 -4.57
C THR A 628 8.67 6.79 -5.92
N VAL A 629 9.24 6.14 -6.95
CA VAL A 629 9.30 6.75 -8.30
C VAL A 629 7.89 7.02 -8.86
N GLY A 630 6.89 6.23 -8.48
CA GLY A 630 5.50 6.37 -8.90
C GLY A 630 4.58 6.85 -7.77
N THR A 631 3.60 6.02 -7.40
CA THR A 631 2.56 6.33 -6.41
C THR A 631 2.85 5.69 -5.04
N GLY A 632 2.80 6.42 -3.93
CA GLY A 632 2.93 5.84 -2.59
C GLY A 632 1.84 4.79 -2.30
N PHE A 633 0.59 5.24 -2.26
CA PHE A 633 -0.61 4.42 -2.07
C PHE A 633 -1.52 4.50 -3.30
N TRP A 634 -1.64 3.41 -4.05
CA TRP A 634 -2.49 3.34 -5.24
C TRP A 634 -3.62 2.35 -5.05
N PHE A 635 -4.84 2.86 -5.08
CA PHE A 635 -6.08 2.10 -4.97
C PHE A 635 -6.64 1.91 -6.38
N ALA A 636 -6.71 0.64 -6.81
CA ALA A 636 -7.24 0.27 -8.12
C ALA A 636 -8.26 -0.86 -7.94
N PHE A 637 -9.55 -0.53 -7.83
CA PHE A 637 -10.56 -1.49 -7.40
C PHE A 637 -11.34 -2.05 -8.59
N PRO A 638 -11.22 -3.36 -8.90
CA PRO A 638 -11.97 -3.97 -9.98
C PRO A 638 -13.45 -4.16 -9.58
N ARG A 639 -14.33 -4.28 -10.59
CA ARG A 639 -15.76 -4.57 -10.37
C ARG A 639 -15.97 -5.94 -9.73
N ASP A 640 -15.23 -6.92 -10.21
CA ASP A 640 -15.21 -8.29 -9.74
C ASP A 640 -13.72 -8.66 -9.59
N PRO A 641 -13.33 -9.55 -8.66
CA PRO A 641 -11.96 -10.01 -8.59
C PRO A 641 -11.48 -10.50 -9.96
N ALA A 642 -10.21 -10.30 -10.31
CA ALA A 642 -9.65 -10.84 -11.53
C ALA A 642 -9.42 -12.36 -11.43
N GLU A 643 -9.17 -13.01 -12.57
CA GLU A 643 -8.79 -14.41 -12.57
C GLU A 643 -7.41 -14.60 -11.92
N PRO A 644 -7.20 -15.68 -11.15
CA PRO A 644 -8.09 -16.83 -10.97
C PRO A 644 -9.19 -16.68 -9.89
N SER A 645 -9.12 -15.68 -9.01
CA SER A 645 -10.03 -15.60 -7.86
C SER A 645 -11.51 -15.39 -8.25
N TYR A 646 -11.79 -14.83 -9.43
CA TYR A 646 -13.15 -14.75 -9.97
C TYR A 646 -13.85 -16.12 -10.04
N SER A 647 -13.12 -17.15 -10.51
CA SER A 647 -13.66 -18.48 -10.76
C SER A 647 -13.46 -19.45 -9.59
N GLU A 648 -12.70 -19.05 -8.57
CA GLU A 648 -12.44 -19.84 -7.37
C GLU A 648 -13.72 -19.98 -6.51
N PRO A 649 -14.21 -21.21 -6.24
CA PRO A 649 -15.47 -21.43 -5.51
C PRO A 649 -15.61 -20.68 -4.19
N TYR A 650 -14.53 -20.52 -3.42
CA TYR A 650 -14.56 -19.79 -2.15
C TYR A 650 -14.94 -18.32 -2.33
N PHE A 651 -14.36 -17.63 -3.31
CA PHE A 651 -14.65 -16.21 -3.58
C PHE A 651 -15.91 -16.03 -4.43
N ALA A 652 -16.14 -16.91 -5.42
CA ALA A 652 -17.34 -16.89 -6.25
C ALA A 652 -18.63 -17.01 -5.42
N ALA A 653 -18.62 -17.80 -4.34
CA ALA A 653 -19.74 -17.94 -3.42
C ALA A 653 -20.08 -16.65 -2.65
N GLN A 654 -19.16 -15.69 -2.59
CA GLN A 654 -19.28 -14.47 -1.80
C GLN A 654 -19.73 -13.26 -2.62
N ASN A 655 -19.70 -13.37 -3.95
CA ASN A 655 -20.13 -12.30 -4.88
C ASN A 655 -19.45 -10.95 -4.57
N LEU A 656 -18.11 -10.96 -4.59
CA LEU A 656 -17.28 -9.81 -4.22
C LEU A 656 -17.36 -8.70 -5.28
N HIS A 657 -17.48 -7.45 -4.80
CA HIS A 657 -17.44 -6.25 -5.64
C HIS A 657 -16.54 -5.17 -5.04
N PRO A 658 -15.20 -5.29 -5.19
CA PRO A 658 -14.23 -4.38 -4.55
C PRO A 658 -14.49 -2.90 -4.87
N ASN A 659 -14.92 -2.59 -6.09
CA ASN A 659 -15.27 -1.23 -6.51
C ASN A 659 -16.51 -0.63 -5.82
N THR A 660 -17.22 -1.37 -4.96
CA THR A 660 -18.35 -0.85 -4.15
C THR A 660 -18.21 -1.17 -2.66
N ALA A 661 -17.19 -1.94 -2.31
CA ALA A 661 -16.93 -2.35 -0.94
C ALA A 661 -16.54 -1.14 -0.07
N PRO A 662 -16.89 -1.15 1.24
CA PRO A 662 -16.49 -0.09 2.15
C PRO A 662 -14.97 -0.12 2.37
N LEU A 663 -14.41 1.02 2.79
CA LEU A 663 -13.05 1.05 3.30
C LEU A 663 -12.99 0.23 4.59
N GLY A 664 -11.94 -0.59 4.74
CA GLY A 664 -11.49 -1.06 6.03
C GLY A 664 -10.91 0.11 6.84
N THR A 665 -9.66 0.00 7.28
CA THR A 665 -9.01 1.07 8.06
C THR A 665 -7.87 1.68 7.26
N PHE A 666 -7.84 3.00 7.13
CA PHE A 666 -6.68 3.73 6.62
C PHE A 666 -6.33 4.86 7.60
N LYS A 667 -5.24 4.67 8.37
CA LYS A 667 -4.94 5.56 9.48
C LYS A 667 -3.44 5.71 9.75
N ASP A 668 -3.01 6.91 10.13
CA ASP A 668 -1.64 7.22 10.59
C ASP A 668 -0.54 6.89 9.55
N ASN A 669 -0.91 6.74 8.27
CA ASN A 669 0.04 6.46 7.19
C ASN A 669 0.84 7.72 6.82
N VAL A 670 2.02 7.51 6.25
CA VAL A 670 2.91 8.58 5.79
C VAL A 670 3.34 8.29 4.35
N CYS A 671 3.35 9.32 3.51
CA CYS A 671 4.00 9.23 2.21
C CYS A 671 4.89 10.44 1.96
N HIS A 672 6.13 10.20 1.53
CA HIS A 672 7.02 11.27 1.12
C HIS A 672 7.96 10.92 -0.02
N GLY A 673 8.47 11.97 -0.70
CA GLY A 673 9.38 11.81 -1.82
C GLY A 673 8.76 11.15 -3.07
N ALA A 674 7.44 10.96 -3.13
CA ALA A 674 6.79 10.27 -4.24
C ALA A 674 6.40 11.19 -5.41
N ARG A 675 6.21 10.65 -6.62
CA ARG A 675 5.57 11.42 -7.71
C ARG A 675 4.09 11.65 -7.43
N SER A 676 3.40 10.65 -6.91
CA SER A 676 2.06 10.78 -6.37
C SER A 676 2.04 10.16 -4.98
N ALA A 677 1.50 10.83 -3.98
CA ALA A 677 1.41 10.23 -2.65
C ALA A 677 0.24 9.25 -2.55
N PHE A 678 -0.90 9.67 -3.11
CA PHE A 678 -2.16 8.94 -3.08
C PHE A 678 -2.88 9.03 -4.41
N ASP A 679 -3.41 7.90 -4.86
CA ASP A 679 -4.15 7.76 -6.11
C ASP A 679 -5.31 6.78 -5.94
N VAL A 680 -6.51 7.26 -6.21
CA VAL A 680 -7.71 6.42 -6.37
C VAL A 680 -8.49 6.98 -7.54
N ASN A 681 -8.46 6.32 -8.69
CA ASN A 681 -9.39 6.56 -9.80
C ASN A 681 -9.24 5.49 -10.89
N ASP A 682 -8.80 4.29 -10.55
CA ASP A 682 -8.50 3.26 -11.56
C ASP A 682 -9.08 1.90 -11.15
N SER A 683 -9.19 1.01 -12.13
CA SER A 683 -9.69 -0.36 -12.00
C SER A 683 -8.86 -1.26 -12.90
N PHE A 684 -9.14 -2.56 -12.90
CA PHE A 684 -8.67 -3.49 -13.93
C PHE A 684 -9.76 -4.52 -14.28
N THR A 685 -9.62 -5.08 -15.48
CA THR A 685 -10.51 -6.15 -15.96
C THR A 685 -10.15 -7.49 -15.35
N LEU A 686 -10.99 -8.52 -15.58
CA LEU A 686 -10.73 -9.91 -15.18
C LEU A 686 -9.37 -10.47 -15.64
N ASN A 687 -8.75 -9.87 -16.66
CA ASN A 687 -7.44 -10.28 -17.18
C ASN A 687 -6.31 -9.29 -16.80
N HIS A 688 -6.44 -8.58 -15.68
CA HIS A 688 -5.45 -7.63 -15.16
C HIS A 688 -5.12 -6.45 -16.11
N VAL A 689 -5.98 -6.19 -17.10
CA VAL A 689 -5.82 -5.01 -17.98
C VAL A 689 -6.34 -3.77 -17.26
N ILE A 690 -5.46 -2.79 -17.05
CA ILE A 690 -5.80 -1.54 -16.34
C ILE A 690 -6.83 -0.71 -17.10
N GLN A 691 -7.81 -0.23 -16.36
CA GLN A 691 -8.85 0.69 -16.81
C GLN A 691 -8.66 2.03 -16.10
N LYS A 692 -8.22 3.04 -16.87
CA LYS A 692 -8.00 4.39 -16.33
C LYS A 692 -9.30 5.07 -15.99
N ASN A 693 -9.28 5.89 -14.94
CA ASN A 693 -10.38 6.79 -14.60
C ASN A 693 -11.71 6.06 -14.37
N VAL A 694 -11.63 4.86 -13.80
CA VAL A 694 -12.78 4.10 -13.33
C VAL A 694 -12.82 4.24 -11.82
N GLY A 695 -13.66 5.14 -11.35
CA GLY A 695 -13.70 5.50 -9.94
C GLY A 695 -14.36 4.43 -9.08
N TRP A 696 -13.94 4.39 -7.81
CA TRP A 696 -14.56 3.62 -6.74
C TRP A 696 -15.98 4.15 -6.44
N GLU A 697 -16.90 3.28 -6.02
CA GLU A 697 -18.27 3.63 -5.64
C GLU A 697 -18.62 3.15 -4.22
N PRO A 698 -17.94 3.64 -3.16
CA PRO A 698 -18.21 3.16 -1.81
C PRO A 698 -19.64 3.48 -1.37
N SER A 699 -20.26 2.53 -0.67
CA SER A 699 -21.64 2.68 -0.17
C SER A 699 -21.80 3.71 0.95
N THR A 700 -20.70 4.10 1.60
CA THR A 700 -20.63 5.15 2.63
C THR A 700 -19.39 6.00 2.41
N THR A 701 -19.33 7.19 3.03
CA THR A 701 -18.11 7.99 3.03
C THR A 701 -16.94 7.18 3.56
N ALA A 702 -15.85 7.14 2.81
CA ALA A 702 -14.61 6.50 3.22
C ALA A 702 -13.69 7.51 3.90
N TYR A 703 -13.26 7.21 5.13
CA TYR A 703 -12.44 8.10 5.94
C TYR A 703 -10.97 7.68 5.88
N LEU A 704 -10.12 8.61 5.43
CA LEU A 704 -8.67 8.49 5.46
C LEU A 704 -8.16 9.39 6.58
N GLU A 705 -7.74 8.79 7.69
CA GLU A 705 -7.48 9.50 8.94
C GLU A 705 -5.98 9.71 9.18
N ASN A 706 -5.60 10.89 9.67
CA ASN A 706 -4.23 11.19 10.12
C ASN A 706 -3.14 10.96 9.04
N PHE A 707 -3.47 11.16 7.76
CA PHE A 707 -2.55 10.91 6.67
C PHE A 707 -1.54 12.06 6.52
N THR A 708 -0.26 11.76 6.65
CA THR A 708 0.81 12.75 6.49
C THR A 708 1.48 12.61 5.13
N VAL A 709 1.51 13.67 4.34
CA VAL A 709 2.08 13.70 3.00
C VAL A 709 3.03 14.86 2.84
N TYR A 710 4.29 14.58 2.49
CA TYR A 710 5.23 15.67 2.21
C TYR A 710 6.26 15.41 1.13
N SER A 711 6.81 16.49 0.57
CA SER A 711 7.84 16.42 -0.49
C SER A 711 7.41 15.59 -1.72
N CYS A 712 6.11 15.54 -2.02
CA CYS A 712 5.57 14.82 -3.18
C CYS A 712 5.24 15.77 -4.35
N ALA A 713 5.30 15.27 -5.58
CA ALA A 713 4.89 16.07 -6.74
C ALA A 713 3.37 16.32 -6.74
N THR A 714 2.61 15.27 -6.45
CA THR A 714 1.17 15.32 -6.18
C THR A 714 0.92 14.69 -4.83
N GLY A 715 0.22 15.39 -3.94
CA GLY A 715 -0.20 14.87 -2.65
C GLY A 715 -1.39 13.95 -2.83
N LEU A 716 -2.59 14.52 -2.78
CA LEU A 716 -3.85 13.80 -2.92
C LEU A 716 -4.39 13.93 -4.34
N TYR A 717 -4.36 12.83 -5.09
CA TYR A 717 -5.19 12.68 -6.28
C TYR A 717 -6.29 11.65 -6.01
N ALA A 718 -7.55 12.07 -6.19
CA ALA A 718 -8.68 11.19 -5.95
C ALA A 718 -9.84 11.49 -6.89
N GLY A 719 -10.39 10.44 -7.49
CA GLY A 719 -11.62 10.41 -8.25
C GLY A 719 -12.41 9.15 -7.91
N THR A 720 -13.73 9.32 -7.76
CA THR A 720 -14.68 8.23 -7.55
C THR A 720 -15.76 8.28 -8.62
N GLY A 721 -16.44 7.14 -8.84
CA GLY A 721 -17.60 7.10 -9.72
C GLY A 721 -18.80 7.73 -9.01
N LYS A 722 -19.05 7.27 -7.78
CA LYS A 722 -20.07 7.72 -6.84
C LYS A 722 -19.51 7.62 -5.43
N GLY A 723 -20.03 8.38 -4.48
CA GLY A 723 -19.55 8.31 -3.09
C GLY A 723 -18.32 9.17 -2.83
N ASP A 724 -18.19 9.56 -1.57
CA ASP A 724 -17.28 10.60 -1.14
C ASP A 724 -16.14 10.03 -0.29
N LEU A 725 -14.96 10.63 -0.42
CA LEU A 725 -13.83 10.39 0.45
C LEU A 725 -13.70 11.60 1.38
N SER A 726 -13.40 11.35 2.65
CA SER A 726 -13.01 12.39 3.59
C SER A 726 -11.59 12.14 4.10
N PHE A 727 -10.69 13.07 3.83
CA PHE A 727 -9.36 13.12 4.42
C PHE A 727 -9.45 13.96 5.69
N THR A 728 -9.33 13.32 6.85
CA THR A 728 -9.51 13.96 8.16
C THR A 728 -8.18 14.04 8.89
N ASN A 729 -7.91 15.17 9.54
CA ASN A 729 -6.66 15.39 10.28
C ASN A 729 -5.40 15.13 9.44
N ALA A 730 -5.46 15.44 8.15
CA ALA A 730 -4.35 15.26 7.23
C ALA A 730 -3.32 16.38 7.40
N VAL A 731 -2.06 16.04 7.14
CA VAL A 731 -0.94 16.98 7.15
C VAL A 731 -0.29 16.96 5.77
N LEU A 732 -0.53 17.99 4.96
CA LEU A 732 -0.04 18.08 3.58
C LEU A 732 1.03 19.18 3.49
N ALA A 733 2.31 18.82 3.53
CA ALA A 733 3.40 19.80 3.57
C ALA A 733 4.38 19.67 2.40
N ASP A 734 4.96 20.77 1.91
CA ASP A 734 6.06 20.72 0.93
C ASP A 734 5.70 19.98 -0.38
N ASN A 735 4.42 19.94 -0.73
CA ASN A 735 3.95 19.28 -1.93
C ASN A 735 3.85 20.27 -3.08
N SER A 736 4.26 19.86 -4.28
CA SER A 736 4.10 20.74 -5.45
C SER A 736 2.63 21.00 -5.77
N ARG A 737 1.78 19.98 -5.62
CA ARG A 737 0.32 20.11 -5.58
C ARG A 737 -0.22 19.29 -4.42
N ALA A 738 -0.77 19.94 -3.41
CA ALA A 738 -1.28 19.24 -2.23
C ALA A 738 -2.58 18.48 -2.54
N ILE A 739 -3.57 19.13 -3.17
CA ILE A 739 -4.90 18.55 -3.42
C ILE A 739 -5.30 18.67 -4.89
N THR A 740 -5.79 17.59 -5.50
CA THR A 740 -6.39 17.56 -6.84
C THR A 740 -7.50 16.51 -6.90
N PHE A 741 -8.76 16.94 -6.91
CA PHE A 741 -9.91 16.03 -6.90
C PHE A 741 -10.65 15.99 -8.24
N ALA A 742 -11.11 14.79 -8.60
CA ALA A 742 -11.96 14.51 -9.75
C ALA A 742 -13.40 14.15 -9.36
N ALA A 743 -13.73 14.17 -8.07
CA ALA A 743 -15.09 14.08 -7.52
C ALA A 743 -15.27 15.01 -6.30
N TYR A 744 -16.41 14.95 -5.61
CA TYR A 744 -16.80 15.84 -4.50
C TYR A 744 -16.18 15.46 -3.15
N HIS A 745 -14.88 15.16 -3.13
CA HIS A 745 -14.18 14.75 -1.92
C HIS A 745 -13.98 15.90 -0.94
N THR A 746 -13.79 15.56 0.33
CA THR A 746 -13.59 16.50 1.42
C THR A 746 -12.18 16.36 2.01
N VAL A 747 -11.53 17.49 2.28
CA VAL A 747 -10.42 17.57 3.23
C VAL A 747 -10.93 18.39 4.43
N GLU A 748 -10.88 17.80 5.62
CA GLU A 748 -11.39 18.45 6.82
C GLU A 748 -10.45 18.35 8.02
N ASP A 749 -10.52 19.36 8.90
CA ASP A 749 -9.74 19.46 10.12
C ASP A 749 -8.24 19.20 9.88
N SER A 750 -7.67 19.80 8.82
CA SER A 750 -6.35 19.44 8.29
C SER A 750 -5.42 20.66 8.15
N VAL A 751 -4.12 20.43 7.98
CA VAL A 751 -3.14 21.49 7.68
C VAL A 751 -2.50 21.30 6.31
N ILE A 752 -2.34 22.40 5.58
CA ILE A 752 -1.75 22.46 4.25
C ILE A 752 -0.62 23.49 4.27
N VAL A 753 0.61 23.05 4.03
CA VAL A 753 1.83 23.84 4.22
C VAL A 753 2.58 23.94 2.89
N ALA A 754 2.79 25.15 2.40
CA ALA A 754 3.52 25.41 1.16
C ALA A 754 5.03 25.11 1.28
N ASP A 755 5.62 25.53 2.40
CA ASP A 755 7.02 25.31 2.77
C ASP A 755 7.12 25.21 4.30
N SER A 756 7.58 24.07 4.80
CA SER A 756 7.85 23.79 6.21
C SER A 756 9.10 24.51 6.73
N HIS A 757 9.91 25.07 5.83
CA HIS A 757 11.23 25.64 6.08
C HIS A 757 12.28 24.64 6.58
N ASN A 758 11.98 23.34 6.53
CA ASN A 758 12.97 22.29 6.77
C ASN A 758 13.94 22.10 5.59
N SER A 759 13.80 22.88 4.52
CA SER A 759 14.66 22.87 3.32
C SER A 759 14.70 21.51 2.60
N LEU A 760 13.63 20.74 2.71
CA LEU A 760 13.49 19.39 2.13
C LEU A 760 13.13 19.42 0.64
N PHE A 761 12.90 20.60 0.10
CA PHE A 761 12.47 20.77 -1.27
C PHE A 761 13.17 21.97 -1.90
N THR A 762 13.96 21.74 -2.95
CA THR A 762 14.59 22.81 -3.71
C THR A 762 13.79 23.08 -4.98
N PHE A 763 13.08 24.21 -5.01
CA PHE A 763 12.35 24.62 -6.20
C PHE A 763 13.27 25.30 -7.22
N PRO A 764 13.34 24.86 -8.49
CA PRO A 764 13.90 25.69 -9.55
C PRO A 764 13.11 27.02 -9.69
N ALA A 765 13.71 28.03 -10.31
CA ALA A 765 12.99 29.24 -10.69
C ALA A 765 11.87 28.87 -11.68
N THR A 766 10.60 29.17 -11.36
CA THR A 766 9.47 28.84 -12.22
C THR A 766 9.27 29.89 -13.31
N PRO A 767 8.86 29.49 -14.53
CA PRO A 767 8.29 30.41 -15.52
C PRO A 767 7.00 31.07 -14.97
N PRO A 768 6.61 32.26 -15.47
CA PRO A 768 5.33 32.87 -15.12
C PRO A 768 4.15 31.91 -15.35
N GLY A 769 3.24 31.80 -14.38
CA GLY A 769 2.00 31.00 -14.49
C GLY A 769 2.08 29.53 -14.05
N ASN A 770 3.22 29.07 -13.49
CA ASN A 770 3.31 27.73 -12.89
C ASN A 770 3.85 27.82 -11.45
N PRO A 771 2.99 27.73 -10.42
CA PRO A 771 3.43 27.82 -9.03
C PRO A 771 4.27 26.60 -8.62
N ARG A 772 5.27 26.87 -7.78
CA ARG A 772 6.13 25.91 -7.07
C ARG A 772 5.31 24.95 -6.20
N ALA A 773 4.44 25.51 -5.36
CA ALA A 773 3.55 24.78 -4.47
C ALA A 773 2.12 25.28 -4.63
N THR A 774 1.16 24.37 -4.72
CA THR A 774 -0.27 24.66 -4.86
C THR A 774 -1.05 23.98 -3.74
N ALA A 775 -1.86 24.72 -2.99
CA ALA A 775 -2.73 24.14 -1.97
C ALA A 775 -3.84 23.30 -2.61
N TYR A 776 -4.62 23.90 -3.51
CA TYR A 776 -5.77 23.27 -4.13
C TYR A 776 -5.80 23.46 -5.65
N SER A 777 -5.87 22.35 -6.40
CA SER A 777 -6.06 22.40 -7.85
C SER A 777 -7.54 22.28 -8.19
N LEU A 778 -8.07 23.31 -8.85
CA LEU A 778 -9.41 23.34 -9.40
C LEU A 778 -9.43 22.46 -10.67
N TYR A 779 -9.97 21.25 -10.53
CA TYR A 779 -9.93 20.17 -11.54
C TYR A 779 -11.36 19.66 -11.87
N ASP A 780 -11.53 18.38 -12.24
CA ASP A 780 -12.82 17.77 -12.60
C ASP A 780 -13.85 17.85 -11.46
N GLY A 781 -13.43 17.57 -10.21
CA GLY A 781 -14.30 17.43 -9.06
C GLY A 781 -14.39 18.68 -8.19
N ALA A 782 -15.61 19.07 -7.84
CA ALA A 782 -15.87 20.20 -6.98
C ALA A 782 -15.77 19.80 -5.49
N GLY A 783 -14.54 19.66 -5.00
CA GLY A 783 -14.26 19.25 -3.62
C GLY A 783 -14.52 20.32 -2.56
N THR A 784 -14.48 19.89 -1.30
CA THR A 784 -14.74 20.68 -0.10
C THR A 784 -13.48 20.79 0.77
N LEU A 785 -13.18 22.00 1.27
CA LEU A 785 -12.18 22.21 2.33
C LEU A 785 -12.91 22.76 3.57
N ARG A 786 -12.78 22.08 4.70
CA ARG A 786 -13.45 22.47 5.96
C ARG A 786 -12.46 22.53 7.10
N ASN A 787 -12.47 23.60 7.89
CA ASN A 787 -11.62 23.74 9.09
C ASN A 787 -10.12 23.52 8.80
N CYS A 788 -9.67 23.88 7.59
CA CYS A 788 -8.28 23.69 7.19
C CYS A 788 -7.42 24.90 7.57
N HIS A 789 -6.18 24.64 7.98
CA HIS A 789 -5.17 25.66 8.21
C HIS A 789 -4.16 25.70 7.08
N LEU A 790 -3.94 26.87 6.49
CA LEU A 790 -3.07 27.08 5.34
C LEU A 790 -1.85 27.91 5.72
N VAL A 791 -0.66 27.40 5.43
CA VAL A 791 0.61 28.01 5.87
C VAL A 791 1.50 28.33 4.66
N GLY A 792 1.96 29.57 4.55
CA GLY A 792 3.00 29.99 3.61
C GLY A 792 2.53 30.17 2.15
N TYR A 793 1.23 30.31 1.90
CA TYR A 793 0.67 30.57 0.56
C TYR A 793 0.58 32.06 0.21
N ASP A 794 1.37 32.91 0.89
CA ASP A 794 1.49 34.36 0.68
C ASP A 794 2.81 34.77 -0.02
N VAL A 795 3.68 33.80 -0.32
CA VAL A 795 5.01 34.07 -0.88
C VAL A 795 5.09 33.84 -2.40
N PRO A 796 5.97 34.57 -3.12
CA PRO A 796 6.12 34.41 -4.57
C PRO A 796 6.39 32.98 -5.00
N GLY A 797 5.63 32.52 -5.99
CA GLY A 797 5.74 31.17 -6.53
C GLY A 797 4.89 30.13 -5.81
N THR A 798 4.12 30.46 -4.78
CA THR A 798 3.08 29.54 -4.28
C THR A 798 1.77 29.72 -5.06
N SER A 799 0.70 28.99 -4.72
CA SER A 799 -0.68 29.19 -5.20
C SER A 799 -1.67 28.62 -4.22
N LEU A 800 -2.65 29.44 -3.83
CA LEU A 800 -3.79 28.94 -3.08
C LEU A 800 -4.63 28.06 -4.01
N LEU A 801 -5.08 28.63 -5.14
CA LEU A 801 -5.86 27.90 -6.14
C LEU A 801 -5.16 27.90 -7.49
N HIS A 802 -5.03 26.73 -8.08
CA HIS A 802 -4.50 26.57 -9.43
C HIS A 802 -5.57 26.01 -10.35
N ASN A 803 -5.91 26.76 -11.40
CA ASN A 803 -6.90 26.33 -12.38
C ASN A 803 -6.29 25.42 -13.45
N LYS A 804 -6.74 24.17 -13.51
CA LYS A 804 -6.20 23.16 -14.43
C LYS A 804 -7.14 22.82 -15.59
N GLY A 805 -8.42 23.16 -15.48
CA GLY A 805 -9.46 22.60 -16.34
C GLY A 805 -9.71 21.11 -16.06
N GLY A 806 -10.60 20.48 -16.83
CA GLY A 806 -10.99 19.10 -16.54
C GLY A 806 -11.81 18.44 -17.64
N ALA A 807 -11.98 17.13 -17.63
CA ALA A 807 -12.77 16.42 -18.64
C ALA A 807 -14.27 16.60 -18.40
N THR A 808 -14.73 16.25 -17.20
CA THR A 808 -16.06 16.59 -16.66
C THR A 808 -15.82 17.54 -15.49
N ARG A 809 -16.20 18.81 -15.61
CA ARG A 809 -15.86 19.81 -14.60
C ARG A 809 -17.10 20.32 -13.89
N HIS A 810 -17.17 20.04 -12.61
CA HIS A 810 -18.16 20.57 -11.68
C HIS A 810 -17.81 21.99 -11.24
N VAL A 811 -18.83 22.80 -10.96
CA VAL A 811 -18.66 24.26 -10.87
C VAL A 811 -18.32 24.70 -9.46
N ASN A 812 -19.00 24.13 -8.44
CA ASN A 812 -19.06 24.72 -7.09
C ASN A 812 -18.19 24.00 -6.06
N HIS A 813 -16.98 24.49 -5.85
CA HIS A 813 -16.15 24.10 -4.69
C HIS A 813 -16.64 24.80 -3.43
N HIS A 814 -16.57 24.14 -2.27
CA HIS A 814 -17.13 24.67 -1.01
C HIS A 814 -16.09 24.74 0.10
N PHE A 815 -15.74 25.96 0.52
CA PHE A 815 -14.73 26.20 1.55
C PHE A 815 -15.33 26.87 2.78
N SER A 816 -14.94 26.41 3.97
CA SER A 816 -15.37 26.95 5.26
C SER A 816 -14.35 26.70 6.37
N GLY A 817 -14.39 27.49 7.43
CA GLY A 817 -13.55 27.35 8.61
C GLY A 817 -12.05 27.52 8.34
N LEU A 818 -11.68 28.17 7.23
CA LEU A 818 -10.29 28.32 6.84
C LEU A 818 -9.54 29.29 7.76
N THR A 819 -8.29 28.97 8.05
CA THR A 819 -7.37 29.84 8.79
C THR A 819 -6.02 29.90 8.09
N PHE A 820 -5.28 30.99 8.27
CA PHE A 820 -4.06 31.28 7.51
C PHE A 820 -2.89 31.67 8.41
N GLU A 821 -1.69 31.28 8.00
CA GLU A 821 -0.41 31.77 8.54
C GLU A 821 0.48 32.26 7.39
N PRO A 822 0.86 33.57 7.37
CA PRO A 822 0.51 34.63 8.32
C PRO A 822 -0.97 35.04 8.28
N LEU A 823 -1.45 35.70 9.36
CA LEU A 823 -2.86 36.03 9.55
C LEU A 823 -3.41 37.01 8.51
N GLY A 824 -4.48 36.61 7.82
CA GLY A 824 -5.28 37.43 6.91
C GLY A 824 -5.72 36.63 5.67
N PRO A 825 -6.81 37.02 4.98
CA PRO A 825 -7.13 36.45 3.68
C PRO A 825 -5.98 36.73 2.70
N LEU A 826 -5.51 35.69 2.01
CA LEU A 826 -4.39 35.78 1.07
C LEU A 826 -4.83 36.61 -0.15
N GLN A 827 -4.35 37.85 -0.25
CA GLN A 827 -4.64 38.78 -1.35
C GLN A 827 -3.76 38.59 -2.58
N GLN A 828 -2.85 37.61 -2.56
CA GLN A 828 -2.17 37.16 -3.76
C GLN A 828 -2.53 35.71 -4.00
N VAL A 829 -2.33 35.27 -5.23
CA VAL A 829 -2.10 33.87 -5.59
C VAL A 829 -3.31 33.04 -6.08
N LEU A 830 -4.17 33.65 -6.90
CA LEU A 830 -5.04 32.95 -7.84
C LEU A 830 -4.46 33.03 -9.26
N ASN A 831 -4.23 31.88 -9.89
CA ASN A 831 -3.92 31.81 -11.32
C ASN A 831 -5.22 31.62 -12.12
N LEU A 832 -6.09 32.64 -12.13
CA LEU A 832 -7.30 32.69 -12.94
C LEU A 832 -7.11 33.77 -14.03
N PRO A 833 -6.87 33.41 -15.30
CA PRO A 833 -6.66 34.40 -16.34
C PRO A 833 -7.94 35.18 -16.68
N ASP A 834 -7.80 36.37 -17.27
CA ASP A 834 -8.92 37.11 -17.86
C ASP A 834 -9.55 36.29 -19.00
N PHE A 835 -10.78 35.85 -18.79
CA PHE A 835 -11.54 35.06 -19.77
C PHE A 835 -12.44 35.92 -20.66
N ALA A 836 -12.57 37.23 -20.40
CA ALA A 836 -13.46 38.10 -21.17
C ALA A 836 -12.92 38.42 -22.57
N SER A 837 -11.58 38.42 -22.72
CA SER A 837 -10.87 38.76 -23.96
C SER A 837 -10.41 37.55 -24.78
N ALA A 838 -10.66 36.33 -24.30
CA ALA A 838 -10.16 35.10 -24.89
C ALA A 838 -10.86 34.80 -26.25
N PRO A 839 -10.15 34.76 -27.39
CA PRO A 839 -10.76 34.46 -28.69
C PRO A 839 -11.43 33.08 -28.72
N MET A 840 -12.73 33.07 -28.98
CA MET A 840 -13.57 31.87 -29.02
C MET A 840 -13.37 31.12 -30.34
N GLU A 841 -12.25 30.40 -30.48
CA GLU A 841 -11.96 29.57 -31.67
C GLU A 841 -12.32 28.09 -31.46
N CYS A 842 -12.60 27.39 -32.57
CA CYS A 842 -12.93 25.96 -32.58
C CYS A 842 -11.67 25.07 -32.42
N GLY A 843 -11.77 23.92 -31.74
CA GLY A 843 -10.80 22.81 -31.86
C GLY A 843 -9.86 22.53 -30.68
N TYR A 844 -10.20 22.94 -29.45
CA TYR A 844 -9.31 22.83 -28.29
C TYR A 844 -9.56 21.62 -27.37
N THR A 845 -8.53 21.29 -26.57
CA THR A 845 -8.57 20.29 -25.50
C THR A 845 -9.33 20.82 -24.28
N PRO A 846 -9.82 19.95 -23.37
CA PRO A 846 -10.54 20.33 -22.15
C PRO A 846 -9.76 21.23 -21.15
N HIS A 847 -8.48 21.48 -21.41
CA HIS A 847 -7.58 22.30 -20.59
C HIS A 847 -7.24 23.66 -21.24
N SER A 848 -7.89 23.99 -22.36
CA SER A 848 -7.67 25.25 -23.06
C SER A 848 -8.38 26.39 -22.34
N LEU A 849 -7.73 27.57 -22.30
CA LEU A 849 -8.32 28.80 -21.76
C LEU A 849 -9.63 29.21 -22.47
N TYR A 850 -9.87 28.68 -23.68
CA TYR A 850 -11.06 28.95 -24.50
C TYR A 850 -12.23 27.99 -24.24
N ASP A 851 -12.03 26.94 -23.45
CA ASP A 851 -13.06 25.94 -23.17
C ASP A 851 -13.82 26.29 -21.88
N PRO A 852 -15.17 26.13 -21.83
CA PRO A 852 -15.94 26.28 -20.59
C PRO A 852 -15.38 25.49 -19.43
N ARG A 853 -14.80 24.33 -19.69
CA ARG A 853 -14.09 23.51 -18.69
C ARG A 853 -12.90 24.19 -18.05
N THR A 854 -12.48 25.38 -18.48
CA THR A 854 -11.40 26.13 -17.83
C THR A 854 -11.92 27.33 -17.05
N TRP A 855 -12.95 28.03 -17.54
CA TRP A 855 -13.45 29.25 -16.90
C TRP A 855 -14.71 29.07 -16.04
N MET A 856 -15.42 27.95 -16.16
CA MET A 856 -16.61 27.68 -15.34
C MET A 856 -16.20 27.18 -13.94
N VAL A 857 -15.84 28.12 -13.07
CA VAL A 857 -15.36 27.81 -11.72
C VAL A 857 -15.98 28.76 -10.73
N ALA A 858 -16.52 28.19 -9.65
CA ALA A 858 -16.97 28.90 -8.48
C ALA A 858 -16.36 28.25 -7.24
N VAL A 859 -15.73 29.06 -6.40
CA VAL A 859 -15.28 28.63 -5.07
C VAL A 859 -16.12 29.38 -4.05
N ARG A 860 -17.14 28.72 -3.54
CA ARG A 860 -18.06 29.24 -2.53
C ARG A 860 -17.35 29.30 -1.19
N ASP A 861 -17.30 30.49 -0.63
CA ASP A 861 -16.91 30.71 0.75
C ASP A 861 -18.17 30.68 1.63
N ASP A 862 -18.42 29.55 2.27
CA ASP A 862 -19.70 29.31 2.95
C ASP A 862 -19.84 30.18 4.22
N ASP A 863 -18.73 30.52 4.87
CA ASP A 863 -18.72 31.21 6.18
C ASP A 863 -17.91 32.52 6.23
N GLY A 864 -17.28 32.90 5.13
CA GLY A 864 -16.50 34.14 5.03
C GLY A 864 -15.04 33.96 5.43
N SER A 865 -14.61 32.74 5.75
CA SER A 865 -13.24 32.45 6.18
C SER A 865 -12.21 32.68 5.08
N LEU A 866 -12.58 32.54 3.80
CA LEU A 866 -11.68 32.74 2.66
C LEU A 866 -11.63 34.19 2.16
N THR A 867 -12.80 34.80 1.98
CA THR A 867 -13.02 36.06 1.28
C THR A 867 -13.32 37.22 2.22
N GLY A 868 -13.63 36.94 3.49
CA GLY A 868 -14.15 37.90 4.45
C GLY A 868 -15.66 38.17 4.32
N GLN A 869 -16.35 37.53 3.36
CA GLN A 869 -17.79 37.68 3.14
C GLN A 869 -18.45 36.29 3.08
N PRO A 870 -19.35 35.95 4.02
CA PRO A 870 -20.04 34.66 3.98
C PRO A 870 -21.01 34.59 2.81
N GLY A 871 -21.09 33.44 2.16
CA GLY A 871 -22.07 33.16 1.11
C GLY A 871 -21.77 33.91 -0.20
N VAL A 872 -20.50 34.13 -0.52
CA VAL A 872 -20.09 34.61 -1.84
C VAL A 872 -19.13 33.61 -2.50
N SER A 873 -19.12 33.58 -3.82
CA SER A 873 -18.26 32.72 -4.62
C SER A 873 -17.17 33.53 -5.30
N ILE A 874 -15.94 33.03 -5.26
CA ILE A 874 -14.85 33.48 -6.12
C ILE A 874 -15.08 32.93 -7.52
N ILE A 875 -15.11 33.80 -8.54
CA ILE A 875 -15.32 33.45 -9.95
C ILE A 875 -14.33 34.19 -10.86
N GLY A 876 -14.05 33.63 -12.04
CA GLY A 876 -13.24 34.29 -13.08
C GLY A 876 -14.01 35.33 -13.90
N ASN A 877 -13.30 36.27 -14.53
CA ASN A 877 -13.87 37.29 -15.42
C ASN A 877 -14.36 36.69 -16.75
N HIS A 878 -15.56 36.09 -16.76
CA HIS A 878 -16.21 35.65 -17.99
C HIS A 878 -17.66 36.15 -18.05
N PRO A 879 -18.15 36.66 -19.20
CA PRO A 879 -19.51 37.17 -19.33
C PRO A 879 -20.62 36.19 -18.93
N MET A 880 -20.39 34.87 -19.06
CA MET A 880 -21.36 33.85 -18.61
C MET A 880 -21.41 33.65 -17.10
N MET A 881 -20.35 34.02 -16.38
CA MET A 881 -20.25 33.90 -14.92
C MET A 881 -20.70 35.17 -14.20
N LEU A 882 -20.45 36.35 -14.78
CA LEU A 882 -20.78 37.64 -14.15
C LEU A 882 -22.25 38.04 -14.32
N ARG A 883 -22.82 38.83 -13.40
CA ARG A 883 -24.17 39.39 -13.56
C ARG A 883 -24.16 40.70 -14.37
N THR A 884 -25.21 40.97 -15.14
CA THR A 884 -25.25 42.12 -16.08
C THR A 884 -26.13 43.27 -15.56
N VAL A 885 -25.68 44.54 -15.69
CA VAL A 885 -26.46 45.75 -15.34
C VAL A 885 -26.89 46.53 -16.58
N ALA A 886 -28.08 47.12 -16.51
CA ALA A 886 -28.53 48.17 -17.42
C ALA A 886 -28.20 49.56 -16.88
N THR A 887 -27.14 50.22 -17.35
CA THR A 887 -26.83 51.64 -17.00
C THR A 887 -26.91 52.54 -18.24
N GLY A 888 -28.12 52.95 -18.65
CA GLY A 888 -28.29 53.81 -19.82
C GLY A 888 -27.90 53.13 -21.14
N ALA A 889 -27.34 53.89 -22.09
CA ALA A 889 -27.00 53.38 -23.44
C ALA A 889 -25.78 52.43 -23.50
N LEU A 890 -25.14 52.14 -22.35
CA LEU A 890 -24.01 51.21 -22.24
C LEU A 890 -24.34 50.17 -21.16
N GLN A 891 -24.38 48.90 -21.55
CA GLN A 891 -24.51 47.76 -20.65
C GLN A 891 -23.11 47.27 -20.25
N THR A 892 -22.90 47.01 -18.96
CA THR A 892 -21.68 46.41 -18.42
C THR A 892 -22.01 45.06 -17.79
N ASN A 893 -21.17 44.05 -17.99
CA ASN A 893 -21.32 42.71 -17.41
C ASN A 893 -20.94 42.65 -15.93
N ILE A 894 -21.13 43.72 -15.15
CA ILE A 894 -20.70 43.80 -13.76
C ILE A 894 -21.80 44.49 -12.95
N GLN A 895 -22.44 43.77 -12.02
CA GLN A 895 -23.37 44.32 -11.02
C GLN A 895 -22.65 45.06 -9.89
N PRO A 896 -23.24 46.08 -9.25
CA PRO A 896 -22.63 46.78 -8.12
C PRO A 896 -22.28 45.85 -6.95
N GLU A 897 -23.01 44.73 -6.81
CA GLU A 897 -22.78 43.72 -5.79
C GLU A 897 -21.79 42.64 -6.24
N ASP A 898 -21.37 42.60 -7.52
CA ASP A 898 -20.20 41.83 -7.96
C ASP A 898 -18.95 42.69 -7.75
N THR A 899 -18.19 42.41 -6.69
CA THR A 899 -17.02 43.22 -6.33
C THR A 899 -15.74 42.57 -6.83
N LEU A 900 -14.85 43.39 -7.41
CA LEU A 900 -13.51 42.97 -7.79
C LEU A 900 -12.74 42.55 -6.52
N TRP A 901 -12.37 41.28 -6.46
CA TRP A 901 -11.66 40.70 -5.32
C TRP A 901 -10.16 40.93 -5.44
N ASP A 902 -9.62 40.57 -6.61
CA ASP A 902 -8.23 40.80 -6.98
C ASP A 902 -8.18 41.58 -8.30
N PRO A 903 -7.90 42.90 -8.26
CA PRO A 903 -7.79 43.73 -9.45
C PRO A 903 -6.61 43.38 -10.36
N ALA A 904 -5.61 42.65 -9.88
CA ALA A 904 -4.43 42.29 -10.67
C ALA A 904 -4.69 41.07 -11.57
N GLU A 905 -5.59 40.18 -11.17
CA GLU A 905 -5.91 38.91 -11.83
C GLU A 905 -7.35 38.85 -12.37
N ASP A 906 -8.09 39.97 -12.37
CA ASP A 906 -9.48 40.07 -12.81
C ASP A 906 -10.41 39.02 -12.16
N VAL A 907 -10.26 38.81 -10.85
CA VAL A 907 -11.09 37.87 -10.08
C VAL A 907 -12.22 38.58 -9.35
N TRP A 908 -13.41 37.99 -9.38
CA TRP A 908 -14.65 38.60 -8.87
C TRP A 908 -15.26 37.81 -7.73
N LEU A 909 -15.89 38.51 -6.78
CA LEU A 909 -16.83 37.93 -5.83
C LEU A 909 -18.25 38.05 -6.39
N SER A 910 -19.01 36.96 -6.34
CA SER A 910 -20.43 36.96 -6.69
C SER A 910 -21.27 36.29 -5.61
N PRO A 911 -22.40 36.89 -5.18
CA PRO A 911 -23.32 36.25 -4.23
C PRO A 911 -24.16 35.14 -4.87
N SER A 912 -24.17 35.04 -6.20
CA SER A 912 -25.04 34.12 -6.93
C SER A 912 -24.67 32.65 -6.70
N HIS A 913 -25.68 31.80 -6.92
CA HIS A 913 -25.50 30.36 -7.02
C HIS A 913 -25.24 29.98 -8.47
N PHE A 914 -24.49 28.91 -8.68
CA PHE A 914 -24.16 28.43 -10.01
C PHE A 914 -24.58 26.99 -10.15
N GLY A 915 -25.08 26.61 -11.34
CA GLY A 915 -25.36 25.23 -11.69
C GLY A 915 -24.50 24.81 -12.88
N LEU A 916 -24.33 23.51 -13.07
CA LEU A 916 -23.65 22.97 -14.23
C LEU A 916 -24.68 22.48 -15.24
N LEU A 917 -24.79 23.15 -16.39
CA LEU A 917 -25.60 22.65 -17.50
C LEU A 917 -24.75 21.73 -18.38
N ARG A 918 -25.25 20.52 -18.64
CA ARG A 918 -24.64 19.55 -19.57
C ARG A 918 -25.65 19.09 -20.62
N ILE A 919 -25.22 19.01 -21.88
CA ILE A 919 -26.00 18.47 -22.99
C ILE A 919 -25.22 17.29 -23.60
N ARG A 920 -25.78 16.08 -23.51
CA ARG A 920 -25.18 14.85 -24.04
C ARG A 920 -25.97 14.29 -25.22
N HIS A 921 -25.26 13.71 -26.18
CA HIS A 921 -25.86 13.03 -27.33
C HIS A 921 -25.56 11.53 -27.25
N ASN A 922 -26.58 10.69 -27.12
CA ASN A 922 -26.41 9.24 -27.08
C ASN A 922 -26.43 8.65 -28.49
N ASN A 923 -25.37 7.92 -28.86
CA ASN A 923 -25.34 7.06 -30.05
C ASN A 923 -25.35 5.59 -29.59
N PRO A 924 -26.29 4.74 -30.05
CA PRO A 924 -26.31 3.31 -29.74
C PRO A 924 -25.02 2.54 -30.11
N ALA A 925 -24.16 3.08 -30.98
CA ALA A 925 -23.00 2.39 -31.53
C ALA A 925 -21.67 2.54 -30.75
N GLY A 926 -21.65 3.22 -29.59
CA GLY A 926 -20.50 3.27 -28.69
C GLY A 926 -19.24 3.99 -29.19
N ASN A 927 -19.27 4.62 -30.38
CA ASN A 927 -18.15 5.38 -30.93
C ASN A 927 -18.31 6.88 -30.60
N PRO A 928 -17.27 7.60 -30.15
CA PRO A 928 -17.33 9.03 -29.92
C PRO A 928 -17.53 9.76 -31.27
N VAL A 929 -18.78 10.04 -31.61
CA VAL A 929 -19.09 10.93 -32.73
C VAL A 929 -18.81 12.36 -32.27
N GLN A 930 -18.18 13.17 -33.12
CA GLN A 930 -18.12 14.61 -32.90
C GLN A 930 -19.55 15.14 -32.72
N GLY A 931 -19.88 15.57 -31.49
CA GLY A 931 -21.15 16.26 -31.24
C GLY A 931 -21.25 17.52 -32.10
N PRO A 932 -22.47 17.96 -32.45
CA PRO A 932 -22.66 19.13 -33.30
C PRO A 932 -22.06 20.38 -32.63
N THR A 933 -21.63 21.34 -33.44
CA THR A 933 -21.32 22.68 -32.94
C THR A 933 -22.60 23.29 -32.36
N MET A 934 -22.51 23.76 -31.12
CA MET A 934 -23.60 24.44 -30.44
C MET A 934 -23.19 25.87 -30.13
N THR A 935 -24.08 26.81 -30.41
CA THR A 935 -23.96 28.19 -29.92
C THR A 935 -24.75 28.29 -28.64
N PHE A 936 -24.10 28.71 -27.57
CA PHE A 936 -24.73 28.93 -26.29
C PHE A 936 -24.88 30.42 -26.07
N THR A 937 -26.08 30.84 -25.73
CA THR A 937 -26.37 32.22 -25.36
C THR A 937 -26.82 32.29 -23.91
N ARG A 938 -26.52 33.38 -23.25
CA ARG A 938 -27.26 33.82 -22.08
C ARG A 938 -28.04 35.02 -22.54
N ASP A 939 -29.31 34.77 -22.86
CA ASP A 939 -30.22 35.80 -23.27
C ASP A 939 -30.67 36.59 -22.05
N PRO A 940 -30.66 37.91 -22.19
CA PRO A 940 -30.93 38.80 -21.09
C PRO A 940 -32.43 38.83 -20.79
N HIS A 941 -32.80 39.02 -19.53
CA HIS A 941 -34.07 39.66 -19.19
C HIS A 941 -34.19 40.98 -20.00
N PRO A 942 -35.37 41.52 -20.36
CA PRO A 942 -35.59 42.64 -21.29
C PRO A 942 -34.75 43.94 -21.15
N PHE A 943 -33.79 44.01 -20.22
CA PHE A 943 -32.89 45.11 -19.93
C PHE A 943 -31.38 44.78 -20.02
N TRP A 944 -30.92 43.57 -20.38
CA TRP A 944 -29.47 43.22 -20.42
C TRP A 944 -28.92 42.93 -21.83
N THR A 945 -27.61 42.71 -21.99
CA THR A 945 -26.95 42.29 -23.26
C THR A 945 -26.89 40.78 -23.36
N THR A 946 -27.18 40.21 -24.54
CA THR A 946 -26.89 38.80 -24.82
C THR A 946 -25.39 38.56 -24.75
N SER A 947 -24.99 37.59 -23.93
CA SER A 947 -23.66 36.98 -24.01
C SER A 947 -23.77 35.71 -24.85
N SER A 948 -22.74 35.38 -25.62
CA SER A 948 -22.74 34.15 -26.42
C SER A 948 -21.36 33.51 -26.47
N TYR A 949 -21.30 32.18 -26.50
CA TYR A 949 -20.09 31.44 -26.83
C TYR A 949 -20.41 30.27 -27.77
N VAL A 950 -19.47 29.91 -28.64
CA VAL A 950 -19.64 28.77 -29.55
C VAL A 950 -18.79 27.61 -29.04
N ASN A 951 -19.42 26.48 -28.72
CA ASN A 951 -18.71 25.28 -28.30
C ASN A 951 -18.49 24.33 -29.48
N CYS A 952 -17.32 24.41 -30.09
CA CYS A 952 -16.89 23.46 -31.13
C CYS A 952 -16.00 22.32 -30.58
N SER A 953 -15.92 22.11 -29.25
CA SER A 953 -14.99 21.11 -28.71
C SER A 953 -15.29 19.72 -29.28
N THR A 954 -14.26 19.10 -29.85
CA THR A 954 -14.31 17.80 -30.52
C THR A 954 -14.07 16.63 -29.56
N VAL A 955 -13.83 16.92 -28.26
CA VAL A 955 -13.41 15.96 -27.24
C VAL A 955 -14.46 15.87 -26.12
N GLY A 956 -15.20 14.76 -26.10
CA GLY A 956 -16.16 14.40 -25.05
C GLY A 956 -17.57 14.10 -25.57
N GLN A 957 -18.31 13.22 -24.88
CA GLN A 957 -19.70 12.87 -25.20
C GLN A 957 -20.73 13.98 -24.87
N HIS A 958 -20.29 15.12 -24.31
CA HIS A 958 -21.17 16.16 -23.79
C HIS A 958 -20.59 17.58 -23.94
N LYS A 959 -21.49 18.57 -24.07
CA LYS A 959 -21.20 20.01 -24.01
C LYS A 959 -21.60 20.52 -22.62
N GLN A 960 -20.83 21.42 -22.03
CA GLN A 960 -21.12 21.92 -20.68
C GLN A 960 -20.68 23.36 -20.47
N PHE A 961 -21.39 24.06 -19.58
CA PHE A 961 -21.08 25.41 -19.10
C PHE A 961 -21.85 25.70 -17.81
N ALA A 962 -21.40 26.70 -17.05
CA ALA A 962 -22.10 27.15 -15.86
C ALA A 962 -23.32 28.02 -16.19
N VAL A 963 -24.36 27.88 -15.39
CA VAL A 963 -25.53 28.76 -15.36
C VAL A 963 -25.57 29.49 -14.02
N VAL A 964 -26.02 30.74 -14.03
CA VAL A 964 -26.27 31.53 -12.83
C VAL A 964 -27.72 31.26 -12.43
N LEU A 965 -27.91 30.68 -11.26
CA LEU A 965 -29.21 30.22 -10.76
C LEU A 965 -29.96 31.37 -10.10
N ASN A 966 -31.30 31.33 -10.13
CA ASN A 966 -32.19 32.25 -9.40
C ASN A 966 -32.15 33.73 -9.84
N GLU A 967 -31.55 34.04 -10.98
CA GLU A 967 -31.40 35.43 -11.46
C GLU A 967 -32.31 35.73 -12.68
N GLY A 968 -33.15 34.77 -13.11
CA GLY A 968 -34.11 34.98 -14.20
C GLY A 968 -33.49 35.10 -15.60
N TYR A 969 -32.23 34.68 -15.79
CA TYR A 969 -31.61 34.54 -17.11
C TYR A 969 -32.25 33.39 -17.91
N GLU A 970 -32.33 33.55 -19.24
CA GLU A 970 -32.60 32.45 -20.17
C GLU A 970 -31.28 31.99 -20.80
N TYR A 971 -31.01 30.69 -20.78
CA TYR A 971 -29.83 30.10 -21.41
C TYR A 971 -30.20 29.41 -22.72
N GLY A 972 -29.81 29.99 -23.86
CA GLY A 972 -30.01 29.41 -25.17
C GLY A 972 -28.93 28.40 -25.54
N ALA A 973 -29.32 27.33 -26.23
CA ALA A 973 -28.43 26.35 -26.83
C ALA A 973 -28.93 26.03 -28.24
N ASP A 974 -28.28 26.63 -29.24
CA ASP A 974 -28.69 26.63 -30.64
C ASP A 974 -27.80 25.69 -31.48
N TRP A 975 -28.43 24.77 -32.22
CA TRP A 975 -27.72 23.86 -33.12
C TRP A 975 -27.41 24.52 -34.47
N GLY A 976 -26.12 24.69 -34.77
CA GLY A 976 -25.66 25.37 -36.00
C GLY A 976 -25.76 24.56 -37.31
N GLY A 977 -26.27 23.32 -37.28
CA GLY A 977 -26.37 22.41 -38.42
C GLY A 977 -27.27 21.19 -38.15
N VAL A 978 -27.42 20.26 -39.12
CA VAL A 978 -28.20 19.03 -38.95
C VAL A 978 -27.61 18.22 -37.78
N PRO A 979 -28.39 17.89 -36.72
CA PRO A 979 -27.88 17.10 -35.60
C PRO A 979 -27.33 15.75 -36.09
N PRO A 980 -26.23 15.21 -35.50
CA PRO A 980 -25.82 13.84 -35.78
C PRO A 980 -26.96 12.88 -35.43
N THR A 981 -26.96 11.70 -36.06
CA THR A 981 -27.97 10.64 -35.93
C THR A 981 -27.97 10.00 -34.53
N ALA A 982 -28.25 10.79 -33.50
CA ALA A 982 -28.42 10.36 -32.12
C ALA A 982 -29.93 10.21 -31.83
N ASP A 983 -30.33 9.04 -31.35
CA ASP A 983 -31.73 8.72 -31.04
C ASP A 983 -32.23 9.45 -29.78
N GLN A 984 -31.31 9.99 -28.96
CA GLN A 984 -31.61 10.60 -27.67
C GLN A 984 -30.65 11.76 -27.33
N VAL A 985 -31.21 12.86 -26.82
CA VAL A 985 -30.48 14.00 -26.23
C VAL A 985 -30.81 14.08 -24.74
N VAL A 986 -29.80 14.22 -23.89
CA VAL A 986 -29.98 14.38 -22.44
C VAL A 986 -29.49 15.76 -22.02
N VAL A 987 -30.37 16.55 -21.42
CA VAL A 987 -30.04 17.84 -20.80
C VAL A 987 -30.05 17.66 -19.29
N THR A 988 -28.91 17.89 -18.67
CA THR A 988 -28.71 17.76 -17.23
C THR A 988 -28.39 19.12 -16.65
N LEU A 989 -29.06 19.48 -15.55
CA LEU A 989 -28.64 20.56 -14.68
C LEU A 989 -28.21 19.97 -13.33
N ASP A 990 -26.92 20.08 -13.03
CA ASP A 990 -26.27 19.60 -11.80
C ASP A 990 -25.88 20.76 -10.88
N ASP A 991 -25.37 20.40 -9.70
CA ASP A 991 -24.93 21.30 -8.63
C ASP A 991 -26.08 22.20 -8.11
N LEU A 992 -27.26 21.62 -7.93
CA LEU A 992 -28.46 22.34 -7.47
C LEU A 992 -28.68 22.22 -5.96
N ASP A 993 -29.01 23.35 -5.34
CA ASP A 993 -29.59 23.42 -4.00
C ASP A 993 -31.12 23.47 -4.04
N PRO A 994 -31.82 23.18 -2.92
CA PRO A 994 -33.26 23.34 -2.86
C PRO A 994 -33.68 24.78 -3.21
N GLN A 995 -34.69 24.91 -4.07
CA GLN A 995 -35.23 26.16 -4.63
C GLN A 995 -34.43 26.77 -5.78
N ASP A 996 -33.29 26.19 -6.17
CA ASP A 996 -32.59 26.68 -7.35
C ASP A 996 -33.42 26.49 -8.63
N ASP A 997 -33.49 27.54 -9.45
CA ASP A 997 -34.15 27.53 -10.74
C ASP A 997 -33.32 28.15 -11.86
N SER A 998 -33.54 27.63 -13.08
CA SER A 998 -32.96 28.13 -14.31
C SER A 998 -33.84 27.77 -15.51
N THR A 999 -33.80 28.59 -16.56
CA THR A 999 -34.54 28.34 -17.80
C THR A 999 -33.57 28.15 -18.96
N VAL A 1000 -33.74 27.06 -19.71
CA VAL A 1000 -32.90 26.68 -20.85
C VAL A 1000 -33.76 26.58 -22.10
N ARG A 1001 -33.35 27.25 -23.17
CA ARG A 1001 -33.97 27.17 -24.50
C ARG A 1001 -33.08 26.35 -25.44
N LEU A 1002 -33.65 25.33 -26.07
CA LEU A 1002 -33.00 24.53 -27.11
C LEU A 1002 -33.62 24.87 -28.47
N THR A 1003 -32.81 25.10 -29.51
CA THR A 1003 -33.32 25.35 -30.88
C THR A 1003 -32.55 24.55 -31.94
N TRP A 1004 -33.25 24.05 -32.97
CA TRP A 1004 -32.69 23.24 -34.07
C TRP A 1004 -33.24 23.65 -35.45
N PRO A 1005 -32.54 23.27 -36.55
CA PRO A 1005 -33.07 23.48 -37.89
C PRO A 1005 -34.23 22.52 -38.23
N GLY A 1006 -35.38 23.08 -38.59
CA GLY A 1006 -36.55 22.36 -39.12
C GLY A 1006 -37.50 21.78 -38.07
N ALA A 1007 -38.75 21.50 -38.47
CA ALA A 1007 -39.76 20.89 -37.60
C ALA A 1007 -39.49 19.40 -37.36
N LYS A 1008 -39.80 18.89 -36.16
CA LYS A 1008 -39.70 17.46 -35.79
C LYS A 1008 -41.09 16.81 -35.75
N SER A 1009 -41.15 15.51 -36.01
CA SER A 1009 -42.42 14.80 -36.15
C SER A 1009 -42.96 14.33 -34.80
N GLN A 1010 -42.12 13.87 -33.86
CA GLN A 1010 -42.52 13.45 -32.50
C GLN A 1010 -41.36 13.56 -31.48
N ILE A 1011 -41.38 14.55 -30.57
CA ILE A 1011 -40.45 14.61 -29.43
C ILE A 1011 -41.13 14.03 -28.19
N GLN A 1012 -40.52 13.02 -27.56
CA GLN A 1012 -40.93 12.51 -26.27
C GLN A 1012 -39.98 13.02 -25.18
N LEU A 1013 -40.55 13.42 -24.03
CA LEU A 1013 -39.78 13.97 -22.92
C LEU A 1013 -39.99 13.13 -21.67
N SER A 1014 -38.89 12.85 -20.97
CA SER A 1014 -38.92 12.24 -19.64
C SER A 1014 -37.97 12.96 -18.69
N GLY A 1015 -38.33 13.00 -17.41
CA GLY A 1015 -37.56 13.67 -16.36
C GLY A 1015 -37.03 12.69 -15.33
N ARG A 1016 -35.78 12.90 -14.87
CA ARG A 1016 -35.20 12.25 -13.69
C ARG A 1016 -34.64 13.28 -12.72
N ALA A 1017 -34.79 13.04 -11.43
CA ALA A 1017 -34.20 13.83 -10.36
C ALA A 1017 -33.37 12.87 -9.49
N ASP A 1018 -32.07 13.13 -9.37
CA ASP A 1018 -31.09 12.23 -8.72
C ASP A 1018 -31.23 10.77 -9.20
N GLY A 1019 -31.47 10.58 -10.49
CA GLY A 1019 -31.67 9.28 -11.14
C GLY A 1019 -33.10 8.70 -11.05
N ALA A 1020 -33.96 9.21 -10.16
CA ALA A 1020 -35.34 8.75 -9.99
C ALA A 1020 -36.29 9.42 -11.01
N PRO A 1021 -37.16 8.68 -11.71
CA PRO A 1021 -38.09 9.27 -12.69
C PRO A 1021 -39.15 10.15 -12.02
N PHE A 1022 -39.52 11.26 -12.67
CA PHE A 1022 -40.60 12.12 -12.21
C PHE A 1022 -41.51 12.58 -13.37
N PRO A 1023 -42.79 12.93 -13.10
CA PRO A 1023 -43.68 13.46 -14.12
C PRO A 1023 -43.26 14.88 -14.55
N LEU A 1024 -42.88 15.03 -15.81
CA LEU A 1024 -42.50 16.32 -16.37
C LEU A 1024 -43.75 17.12 -16.77
N ALA A 1025 -43.89 18.36 -16.26
CA ALA A 1025 -45.06 19.19 -16.54
C ALA A 1025 -44.96 19.83 -17.94
N SER A 1026 -46.03 19.74 -18.74
CA SER A 1026 -46.15 20.45 -20.02
C SER A 1026 -46.95 21.73 -19.82
N TYR A 1027 -46.45 22.84 -20.36
CA TYR A 1027 -47.09 24.15 -20.32
C TYR A 1027 -47.52 24.61 -21.72
N PRO A 1028 -48.64 25.36 -21.85
CA PRO A 1028 -49.20 25.75 -23.15
C PRO A 1028 -48.43 26.89 -23.82
N ASP A 1029 -47.69 27.69 -23.05
CA ASP A 1029 -46.90 28.83 -23.50
C ASP A 1029 -45.74 29.11 -22.53
N LEU A 1030 -44.79 29.94 -22.98
CA LEU A 1030 -43.60 30.31 -22.21
C LEU A 1030 -43.95 31.04 -20.90
N ALA A 1031 -44.92 31.95 -20.92
CA ALA A 1031 -45.31 32.70 -19.73
C ALA A 1031 -45.85 31.79 -18.61
N SER A 1032 -46.61 30.76 -18.97
CA SER A 1032 -47.12 29.74 -18.05
C SER A 1032 -45.98 28.85 -17.51
N LEU A 1033 -44.97 28.56 -18.34
CA LEU A 1033 -43.78 27.83 -17.91
C LEU A 1033 -42.96 28.63 -16.90
N GLU A 1034 -42.65 29.90 -17.20
CA GLU A 1034 -41.83 30.80 -16.37
C GLU A 1034 -42.46 31.07 -15.00
N THR A 1035 -43.80 31.15 -14.94
CA THR A 1035 -44.54 31.29 -13.67
C THR A 1035 -44.83 29.96 -12.99
N GLY A 1036 -44.47 28.84 -13.62
CA GLY A 1036 -44.62 27.49 -13.10
C GLY A 1036 -43.65 27.20 -11.96
N GLY A 1037 -44.17 26.72 -10.83
CA GLY A 1037 -43.36 26.40 -9.63
C GLY A 1037 -42.73 25.00 -9.62
N ARG A 1038 -42.62 24.34 -10.77
CA ARG A 1038 -42.08 22.97 -10.89
C ARG A 1038 -41.34 22.81 -12.20
N THR A 1039 -40.38 21.87 -12.22
CA THR A 1039 -39.69 21.47 -13.45
C THR A 1039 -40.67 21.07 -14.54
N GLY A 1040 -40.47 21.61 -15.73
CA GLY A 1040 -41.34 21.33 -16.87
C GLY A 1040 -40.85 21.95 -18.17
N TYR A 1041 -41.69 21.90 -19.19
CA TYR A 1041 -41.34 22.33 -20.53
C TYR A 1041 -42.46 23.03 -21.28
N PHE A 1042 -42.05 23.82 -22.28
CA PHE A 1042 -42.90 24.37 -23.33
C PHE A 1042 -42.25 24.06 -24.68
N LEU A 1043 -42.99 23.36 -25.56
CA LEU A 1043 -42.56 23.01 -26.91
C LEU A 1043 -43.42 23.77 -27.93
N THR A 1044 -42.79 24.41 -28.91
CA THR A 1044 -43.52 25.18 -29.93
C THR A 1044 -44.39 24.28 -30.79
N ALA A 1045 -45.46 24.83 -31.36
CA ALA A 1045 -46.39 24.09 -32.21
C ALA A 1045 -45.72 23.52 -33.47
N ASP A 1046 -44.70 24.19 -34.00
CA ASP A 1046 -43.88 23.74 -35.13
C ASP A 1046 -42.70 22.85 -34.71
N GLN A 1047 -42.56 22.56 -33.41
CA GLN A 1047 -41.48 21.76 -32.81
C GLN A 1047 -40.08 22.19 -33.29
N SER A 1048 -39.83 23.50 -33.35
CA SER A 1048 -38.52 24.07 -33.71
C SER A 1048 -37.73 24.58 -32.49
N ALA A 1049 -38.41 24.78 -31.35
CA ALA A 1049 -37.80 25.22 -30.11
C ALA A 1049 -38.46 24.61 -28.86
N LEU A 1050 -37.65 24.30 -27.86
CA LEU A 1050 -38.05 23.74 -26.57
C LEU A 1050 -37.50 24.59 -25.43
N TRP A 1051 -38.36 25.01 -24.52
CA TRP A 1051 -37.97 25.61 -23.25
C TRP A 1051 -38.10 24.57 -22.15
N LEU A 1052 -37.06 24.50 -21.32
CA LEU A 1052 -36.97 23.68 -20.13
C LEU A 1052 -36.80 24.62 -18.94
N ARG A 1053 -37.74 24.60 -17.99
CA ARG A 1053 -37.57 25.26 -16.70
C ARG A 1053 -37.18 24.21 -15.69
N PHE A 1054 -36.02 24.35 -15.10
CA PHE A 1054 -35.54 23.52 -14.00
C PHE A 1054 -35.91 24.21 -12.69
N VAL A 1055 -36.51 23.47 -11.75
CA VAL A 1055 -36.79 23.94 -10.39
C VAL A 1055 -36.44 22.81 -9.43
N SER A 1056 -35.37 22.97 -8.65
CA SER A 1056 -35.00 22.00 -7.64
C SER A 1056 -35.93 22.09 -6.44
N THR A 1057 -36.48 20.94 -6.06
CA THR A 1057 -37.24 20.77 -4.80
C THR A 1057 -36.43 20.02 -3.74
N GLY A 1058 -35.09 19.98 -3.92
CA GLY A 1058 -34.14 19.25 -3.09
C GLY A 1058 -33.31 18.21 -3.84
N ALA A 1059 -33.47 18.11 -5.16
CA ALA A 1059 -32.62 17.27 -6.00
C ALA A 1059 -31.33 18.01 -6.36
N ARG A 1060 -30.19 17.33 -6.35
CA ARG A 1060 -28.89 17.91 -6.75
C ARG A 1060 -28.69 17.90 -8.25
N THR A 1061 -29.32 16.94 -8.91
CA THR A 1061 -29.26 16.73 -10.35
C THR A 1061 -30.68 16.59 -10.90
N ILE A 1062 -30.99 17.34 -11.97
CA ILE A 1062 -32.20 17.18 -12.75
C ILE A 1062 -31.83 16.90 -14.20
N GLU A 1063 -32.29 15.76 -14.72
CA GLU A 1063 -32.10 15.33 -16.10
C GLU A 1063 -33.43 15.36 -16.85
N ILE A 1064 -33.40 15.90 -18.07
CA ILE A 1064 -34.51 15.85 -19.02
C ILE A 1064 -34.00 15.18 -20.29
N THR A 1065 -34.60 14.03 -20.60
CA THR A 1065 -34.29 13.23 -21.78
C THR A 1065 -35.28 13.55 -22.88
N LEU A 1066 -34.75 13.84 -24.07
CA LEU A 1066 -35.46 14.03 -25.32
C LEU A 1066 -35.24 12.77 -26.17
N ASP A 1067 -36.29 11.99 -26.38
CA ASP A 1067 -36.27 10.84 -27.28
C ASP A 1067 -36.87 11.22 -28.65
N ASP A 1068 -36.41 10.54 -29.70
CA ASP A 1068 -36.88 10.70 -31.09
C ASP A 1068 -36.64 12.10 -31.68
N VAL A 1069 -35.49 12.72 -31.37
CA VAL A 1069 -35.14 14.09 -31.80
C VAL A 1069 -34.80 14.20 -33.30
N LEU A 1070 -35.08 13.17 -34.12
CA LEU A 1070 -34.74 13.12 -35.55
C LEU A 1070 -36.00 12.92 -36.45
N PRO A 1071 -35.97 13.37 -37.72
CA PRO A 1071 -37.10 13.30 -38.65
C PRO A 1071 -37.49 11.88 -39.09
#